data_AF-A0A4S3FYH6-F1
#
_entry.id   AF-A0A4S3FYH6-F1
#
_cell.length_a   1.000
_cell.length_b   1.000
_cell.length_c   1.000
_cell.angle_alpha   90.00
_cell.angle_beta   90.00
_cell.angle_gamma   90.00
#
_symmetry.space_group_name_H-M   'P 1'
#
loop_
_entity.id
_entity.type
_entity.pdbx_description
1 polymer ?
#
loop_
_entity_poly.entity_id
_entity_poly.type
_entity_poly.pdbx_seq_one_letter_code
_entity_poly.pdbx_strand_id
1 'polypeptide(L)'
;MNNTSPNSQPRPLELWGGLECTVNRVQDEYFSQLDRNGHALRNCDIGRFAATGIRAIRYPILWERTAPDGIDKADWSWPDERLPLLRDAGVTPIAGLIHHGSGPRDTSLLDPAFPERLAEYAGAVAARYPWLEYYTPVNEPCTTARFAGLYGVWYPHARDDKSFIQALLIQCRAVVLCMREIRKVNPNAKLVQTDDLGKTYSTPELARVAEFYNERRWLAWDLLCGTVGPEHKLWKYLTGTGVDVADLLWFRENTCPPDLIGVNYYVTSERWLDHRPERYPQHHRGVADGIPCADIEASRALATPTAGIAPLLTEVWERYRLPLAITEAHIDANREDQLRWLLEIWQAAENVRANGVDLRAVTVWSLLGSFDWNSLVTQNRGYYEPGPFDVRSPMPRPTALAAMMRELASGQPLTNPVLRGQGWWRRPNRFLCPPVATPAALTSIPAPAQRLAGISAAPILITGATGTLGRAFARLCQKRNLAYKLLSRQDMDIADPASVERALAHYKPWALINTSGYVRVDDAEREAERCMRENTQGAAILAAACARHGVHLTTFSSDLVFDGRSARPYVESDPVTPLNVYGRSKAESEQAVLAAHPGALVVRTSAFFGPWDRHNFVTLALNALERGETFAAADDMTVSPTYVPDLVHTCLDLAIDRESGVWHLNNSGSVTWYELAKLAAEKAGISSATLVAQSSSALGMPAARPAYSVLHSERGVLLPKLENALERYIELRGVDDPEYEELVKTMETRVPAASGHRQQEETPAEAVAGQL
;
A
#
# COMPACT_ATOMS: atom_id res chain seq x y z
N MET A 1 -30.53 6.96 -41.04
CA MET A 1 -29.73 8.01 -41.70
C MET A 1 -28.58 8.35 -40.77
N ASN A 2 -27.37 7.94 -41.14
CA ASN A 2 -26.15 8.15 -40.36
C ASN A 2 -25.77 9.63 -40.40
N ASN A 3 -25.92 10.32 -39.28
CA ASN A 3 -25.39 11.67 -39.11
C ASN A 3 -24.04 11.57 -38.39
N THR A 4 -23.02 11.10 -39.10
CA THR A 4 -21.63 11.17 -38.63
C THR A 4 -21.18 12.63 -38.72
N SER A 5 -21.24 13.35 -37.60
CA SER A 5 -20.65 14.68 -37.49
C SER A 5 -19.12 14.59 -37.70
N PRO A 6 -18.56 15.35 -38.67
CA PRO A 6 -17.14 15.27 -39.00
C PRO A 6 -16.36 16.36 -38.24
N ASN A 7 -16.08 16.17 -36.94
CA ASN A 7 -14.99 16.87 -36.20
C ASN A 7 -14.93 16.60 -34.69
N SER A 8 -14.97 15.34 -34.23
CA SER A 8 -14.53 15.06 -32.86
C SER A 8 -13.22 14.29 -32.92
N GLN A 9 -12.10 14.98 -32.71
CA GLN A 9 -10.92 14.28 -32.20
C GLN A 9 -11.37 13.46 -30.98
N PRO A 10 -10.97 12.18 -30.86
CA PRO A 10 -11.32 11.40 -29.69
C PRO A 10 -10.83 12.16 -28.45
N ARG A 11 -11.74 12.43 -27.50
CA ARG A 11 -11.38 13.12 -26.25
C ARG A 11 -10.22 12.36 -25.60
N PRO A 12 -9.22 13.04 -25.01
CA PRO A 12 -8.15 12.33 -24.30
C PRO A 12 -8.73 11.52 -23.13
N LEU A 13 -8.04 10.44 -22.73
CA LEU A 13 -8.39 9.72 -21.50
C LEU A 13 -8.17 10.67 -20.33
N GLU A 14 -9.20 10.89 -19.52
CA GLU A 14 -9.08 11.77 -18.37
C GLU A 14 -8.54 11.03 -17.14
N LEU A 15 -7.76 11.75 -16.35
CA LEU A 15 -7.39 11.33 -15.00
C LEU A 15 -8.35 11.98 -14.00
N TRP A 16 -8.99 11.18 -13.17
CA TRP A 16 -9.85 11.63 -12.08
C TRP A 16 -9.23 11.30 -10.71
N GLY A 17 -9.67 12.02 -9.68
CA GLY A 17 -9.33 11.72 -8.29
C GLY A 17 -10.52 11.14 -7.54
N GLY A 18 -10.27 10.33 -6.52
CA GLY A 18 -11.31 9.85 -5.61
C GLY A 18 -10.87 9.92 -4.16
N LEU A 19 -11.79 10.30 -3.28
CA LEU A 19 -11.59 10.22 -1.84
C LEU A 19 -12.31 9.00 -1.29
N GLU A 20 -11.61 8.28 -0.41
CA GLU A 20 -12.27 7.40 0.55
C GLU A 20 -12.95 8.27 1.61
N CYS A 21 -14.28 8.22 1.64
CA CYS A 21 -15.14 9.06 2.47
C CYS A 21 -16.21 8.28 3.25
N THR A 22 -16.16 6.95 3.22
CA THR A 22 -17.09 6.04 3.88
C THR A 22 -17.37 6.45 5.31
N VAL A 23 -18.66 6.51 5.64
CA VAL A 23 -19.17 6.55 7.01
C VAL A 23 -19.80 5.18 7.29
N ASN A 24 -18.97 4.24 7.74
CA ASN A 24 -19.44 2.88 7.98
C ASN A 24 -20.07 2.78 9.36
N ARG A 25 -21.19 2.07 9.46
CA ARG A 25 -21.81 1.68 10.73
C ARG A 25 -21.62 0.17 10.92
N VAL A 26 -20.92 -0.20 11.98
CA VAL A 26 -20.72 -1.60 12.39
C VAL A 26 -21.22 -1.72 13.81
N GLN A 27 -22.28 -2.50 13.99
CA GLN A 27 -23.05 -2.52 15.22
C GLN A 27 -23.53 -1.10 15.56
N ASP A 28 -23.13 -0.57 16.70
CA ASP A 28 -23.46 0.78 17.15
C ASP A 28 -22.34 1.80 16.94
N GLU A 29 -21.19 1.36 16.40
CA GLU A 29 -20.03 2.20 16.14
C GLU A 29 -20.04 2.77 14.73
N TYR A 30 -19.61 4.03 14.62
CA TYR A 30 -19.48 4.75 13.36
C TYR A 30 -18.03 5.08 13.10
N PHE A 31 -17.59 4.84 11.87
CA PHE A 31 -16.24 5.13 11.42
C PHE A 31 -16.29 6.05 10.22
N SER A 32 -15.72 7.26 10.34
CA SER A 32 -15.62 8.18 9.21
C SER A 32 -14.20 8.26 8.67
N GLN A 33 -14.04 7.91 7.40
CA GLN A 33 -12.75 7.97 6.73
C GLN A 33 -12.23 9.41 6.58
N LEU A 34 -13.12 10.39 6.36
CA LEU A 34 -12.73 11.81 6.26
C LEU A 34 -12.14 12.38 7.54
N ASP A 35 -12.56 11.87 8.71
CA ASP A 35 -11.99 12.29 9.99
C ASP A 35 -10.62 11.64 10.20
N ARG A 36 -10.47 10.37 9.83
CA ARG A 36 -9.22 9.61 9.99
C ARG A 36 -8.11 10.05 9.04
N ASN A 37 -8.45 10.31 7.78
CA ASN A 37 -7.51 10.90 6.85
C ASN A 37 -7.30 12.39 7.12
N GLY A 38 -8.17 13.03 7.92
CA GLY A 38 -8.11 14.42 8.37
C GLY A 38 -8.55 15.46 7.33
N HIS A 39 -9.10 15.04 6.20
CA HIS A 39 -9.63 15.94 5.17
C HIS A 39 -10.81 16.78 5.68
N ALA A 40 -11.54 16.27 6.68
CA ALA A 40 -12.60 16.98 7.37
C ALA A 40 -12.15 18.38 7.84
N LEU A 41 -10.88 18.52 8.24
CA LEU A 41 -10.32 19.76 8.80
C LEU A 41 -9.35 20.49 7.85
N ARG A 42 -9.00 19.91 6.69
CA ARG A 42 -7.97 20.45 5.79
C ARG A 42 -8.52 20.76 4.40
N ASN A 43 -9.03 21.97 4.21
CA ASN A 43 -9.48 22.45 2.89
C ASN A 43 -8.33 22.57 1.86
N CYS A 44 -7.10 22.85 2.33
CA CYS A 44 -5.92 23.06 1.48
C CYS A 44 -5.50 21.82 0.68
N ASP A 45 -6.02 20.64 1.06
CA ASP A 45 -5.86 19.40 0.31
C ASP A 45 -6.41 19.54 -1.13
N ILE A 46 -7.42 20.40 -1.36
CA ILE A 46 -7.98 20.66 -2.70
C ILE A 46 -6.91 21.16 -3.67
N GLY A 47 -6.07 22.10 -3.24
CA GLY A 47 -4.96 22.59 -4.06
C GLY A 47 -3.94 21.49 -4.38
N ARG A 48 -3.72 20.56 -3.44
CA ARG A 48 -2.84 19.39 -3.66
C ARG A 48 -3.43 18.46 -4.70
N PHE A 49 -4.72 18.18 -4.61
CA PHE A 49 -5.42 17.33 -5.57
C PHE A 49 -5.38 17.93 -6.96
N ALA A 50 -5.74 19.21 -7.12
CA ALA A 50 -5.69 19.90 -8.40
C ALA A 50 -4.28 19.91 -9.02
N ALA A 51 -3.23 20.06 -8.20
CA ALA A 51 -1.84 20.03 -8.66
C ALA A 51 -1.39 18.67 -9.23
N THR A 52 -2.16 17.59 -9.06
CA THR A 52 -1.92 16.31 -9.74
C THR A 52 -2.37 16.30 -11.20
N GLY A 53 -3.17 17.28 -11.64
CA GLY A 53 -3.70 17.39 -12.99
C GLY A 53 -5.04 16.68 -13.22
N ILE A 54 -5.71 16.21 -12.16
CA ILE A 54 -7.05 15.60 -12.28
C ILE A 54 -8.07 16.58 -12.88
N ARG A 55 -8.97 16.06 -13.72
CA ARG A 55 -10.05 16.84 -14.36
C ARG A 55 -11.35 16.83 -13.57
N ALA A 56 -11.61 15.73 -12.88
CA ALA A 56 -12.75 15.58 -12.00
C ALA A 56 -12.32 14.87 -10.71
N ILE A 57 -13.13 15.03 -9.67
CA ILE A 57 -12.95 14.36 -8.39
C ILE A 57 -14.28 13.80 -7.89
N ARG A 58 -14.29 12.53 -7.47
CA ARG A 58 -15.41 11.97 -6.70
C ARG A 58 -15.35 12.55 -5.29
N TYR A 59 -16.28 13.45 -4.99
CA TYR A 59 -16.23 14.31 -3.81
C TYR A 59 -17.47 14.16 -2.94
N PRO A 60 -17.30 13.98 -1.62
CA PRO A 60 -18.41 13.76 -0.71
C PRO A 60 -19.23 15.03 -0.46
N ILE A 61 -20.55 14.89 -0.47
CA ILE A 61 -21.53 15.77 0.16
C ILE A 61 -22.46 14.86 0.96
N LEU A 62 -21.91 14.20 1.98
CA LEU A 62 -22.53 13.03 2.62
C LEU A 62 -23.76 13.39 3.45
N TRP A 63 -24.85 12.64 3.26
CA TRP A 63 -26.11 12.85 3.95
C TRP A 63 -25.96 12.75 5.47
N GLU A 64 -25.32 11.67 5.94
CA GLU A 64 -25.12 11.39 7.37
C GLU A 64 -24.20 12.38 8.09
N ARG A 65 -23.45 13.21 7.35
CA ARG A 65 -22.61 14.28 7.93
C ARG A 65 -23.26 15.65 7.83
N THR A 66 -23.94 15.92 6.72
CA THR A 66 -24.46 17.25 6.40
C THR A 66 -25.83 17.47 7.03
N ALA A 67 -26.70 16.46 7.02
CA ALA A 67 -28.07 16.56 7.54
C ALA A 67 -28.45 15.37 8.44
N PRO A 68 -27.67 15.07 9.51
CA PRO A 68 -27.92 13.93 10.38
C PRO A 68 -29.26 14.05 11.14
N ASP A 69 -29.75 15.26 11.38
CA ASP A 69 -30.97 15.54 12.14
C ASP A 69 -32.09 16.14 11.25
N GLY A 70 -32.05 15.87 9.95
CA GLY A 70 -33.00 16.37 8.95
C GLY A 70 -32.53 17.64 8.23
N ILE A 71 -33.16 17.93 7.09
CA ILE A 71 -32.68 18.95 6.14
C ILE A 71 -32.78 20.38 6.69
N ASP A 72 -33.80 20.66 7.51
CA ASP A 72 -34.01 21.97 8.14
C ASP A 72 -32.87 22.36 9.10
N LYS A 73 -32.09 21.38 9.55
CA LYS A 73 -30.95 21.54 10.46
C LYS A 73 -29.62 21.23 9.79
N ALA A 74 -29.60 21.11 8.46
CA ALA A 74 -28.40 20.73 7.73
C ALA A 74 -27.26 21.76 7.89
N ASP A 75 -26.06 21.29 8.18
CA ASP A 75 -24.84 22.10 8.22
C ASP A 75 -24.12 22.05 6.87
N TRP A 76 -24.28 23.12 6.09
CA TRP A 76 -23.68 23.27 4.78
C TRP A 76 -22.28 23.88 4.79
N SER A 77 -21.76 24.28 5.96
CA SER A 77 -20.50 25.02 6.06
C SER A 77 -19.33 24.29 5.39
N TRP A 78 -19.26 22.96 5.58
CA TRP A 78 -18.20 22.13 5.02
C TRP A 78 -18.21 22.09 3.47
N PRO A 79 -19.32 21.73 2.79
CA PRO A 79 -19.37 21.76 1.33
C PRO A 79 -19.35 23.19 0.74
N ASP A 80 -19.91 24.19 1.44
CA ASP A 80 -19.85 25.60 1.00
C ASP A 80 -18.42 26.12 0.88
N GLU A 81 -17.55 25.69 1.79
CA GLU A 81 -16.14 26.07 1.79
C GLU A 81 -15.38 25.38 0.65
N ARG A 82 -15.71 24.13 0.33
CA ARG A 82 -14.85 23.24 -0.49
C ARG A 82 -15.25 23.15 -1.95
N LEU A 83 -16.55 23.15 -2.26
CA LEU A 83 -17.01 23.05 -3.65
C LEU A 83 -16.58 24.25 -4.52
N PRO A 84 -16.59 25.50 -4.02
CA PRO A 84 -16.03 26.63 -4.76
C PRO A 84 -14.53 26.47 -5.01
N LEU A 85 -13.75 25.99 -4.03
CA LEU A 85 -12.31 25.78 -4.19
C LEU A 85 -11.99 24.76 -5.29
N LEU A 86 -12.79 23.68 -5.40
CA LEU A 86 -12.65 22.72 -6.50
C LEU A 86 -12.93 23.37 -7.85
N ARG A 87 -14.01 24.14 -7.95
CA ARG A 87 -14.40 24.84 -9.17
C ARG A 87 -13.35 25.87 -9.58
N ASP A 88 -12.85 26.67 -8.64
CA ASP A 88 -11.82 27.67 -8.87
C ASP A 88 -10.47 27.04 -9.25
N ALA A 89 -10.19 25.83 -8.76
CA ALA A 89 -9.06 25.01 -9.17
C ALA A 89 -9.27 24.29 -10.53
N GLY A 90 -10.42 24.46 -11.17
CA GLY A 90 -10.75 23.83 -12.46
C GLY A 90 -10.96 22.31 -12.37
N VAL A 91 -11.32 21.79 -11.19
CA VAL A 91 -11.60 20.37 -10.96
C VAL A 91 -13.11 20.17 -10.81
N THR A 92 -13.71 19.38 -11.70
CA THR A 92 -15.15 19.10 -11.69
C THR A 92 -15.52 18.15 -10.54
N PRO A 93 -16.36 18.55 -9.58
CA PRO A 93 -16.86 17.63 -8.56
C PRO A 93 -17.90 16.66 -9.15
N ILE A 94 -17.76 15.37 -8.82
CA ILE A 94 -18.77 14.33 -8.95
C ILE A 94 -19.33 14.12 -7.54
N ALA A 95 -20.52 14.66 -7.27
CA ALA A 95 -21.10 14.73 -5.94
C ALA A 95 -21.57 13.36 -5.44
N GLY A 96 -20.90 12.82 -4.42
CA GLY A 96 -21.29 11.58 -3.73
C GLY A 96 -22.17 11.87 -2.52
N LEU A 97 -23.38 11.31 -2.46
CA LEU A 97 -24.34 11.60 -1.37
C LEU A 97 -24.31 10.59 -0.23
N ILE A 98 -24.02 9.32 -0.54
CA ILE A 98 -23.72 8.26 0.43
C ILE A 98 -22.62 7.35 -0.15
N HIS A 99 -21.66 6.97 0.70
CA HIS A 99 -20.58 6.06 0.34
C HIS A 99 -20.50 4.91 1.35
N HIS A 100 -21.04 3.73 1.00
CA HIS A 100 -21.16 2.52 1.85
C HIS A 100 -21.92 2.66 3.19
N GLY A 101 -22.34 3.86 3.58
CA GLY A 101 -23.13 4.11 4.79
C GLY A 101 -24.60 3.74 4.65
N SER A 102 -25.31 3.69 5.79
CA SER A 102 -26.77 3.49 5.85
C SER A 102 -27.55 4.79 6.08
N GLY A 103 -26.96 5.94 5.73
CA GLY A 103 -27.51 7.28 6.00
C GLY A 103 -27.38 7.72 7.46
N PRO A 104 -28.14 8.75 7.88
CA PRO A 104 -28.23 9.20 9.26
C PRO A 104 -28.53 8.08 10.28
N ARG A 105 -28.36 8.39 11.57
CA ARG A 105 -28.37 7.35 12.62
C ARG A 105 -29.70 6.61 12.77
N ASP A 106 -30.78 7.27 12.41
CA ASP A 106 -32.15 6.78 12.47
C ASP A 106 -32.59 6.01 11.22
N THR A 107 -31.73 5.88 10.20
CA THR A 107 -32.03 5.17 8.96
C THR A 107 -31.33 3.80 8.86
N SER A 108 -31.81 2.99 7.93
CA SER A 108 -31.27 1.67 7.61
C SER A 108 -31.36 1.41 6.11
N LEU A 109 -30.49 0.57 5.57
CA LEU A 109 -30.63 0.11 4.17
C LEU A 109 -31.89 -0.77 3.97
N LEU A 110 -32.56 -1.18 5.04
CA LEU A 110 -33.86 -1.85 5.01
C LEU A 110 -35.03 -0.93 5.39
N ASP A 111 -34.77 0.36 5.61
CA ASP A 111 -35.82 1.34 5.88
C ASP A 111 -36.56 1.70 4.58
N PRO A 112 -37.88 1.42 4.46
CA PRO A 112 -38.64 1.75 3.26
C PRO A 112 -38.72 3.26 2.98
N ALA A 113 -38.48 4.12 3.97
CA ALA A 113 -38.46 5.58 3.79
C ALA A 113 -37.09 6.12 3.34
N PHE A 114 -36.05 5.28 3.30
CA PHE A 114 -34.70 5.67 2.87
C PHE A 114 -34.68 6.33 1.48
N PRO A 115 -35.37 5.80 0.43
CA PRO A 115 -35.32 6.38 -0.91
C PRO A 115 -35.82 7.82 -0.96
N GLU A 116 -36.96 8.10 -0.33
CA GLU A 116 -37.60 9.41 -0.32
C GLU A 116 -36.79 10.41 0.50
N ARG A 117 -36.25 9.99 1.66
CA ARG A 117 -35.42 10.84 2.52
C ARG A 117 -34.09 11.21 1.87
N LEU A 118 -33.42 10.26 1.19
CA LEU A 118 -32.22 10.57 0.44
C LEU A 118 -32.52 11.47 -0.77
N ALA A 119 -33.67 11.28 -1.43
CA ALA A 119 -34.09 12.13 -2.53
C ALA A 119 -34.38 13.58 -2.10
N GLU A 120 -35.01 13.78 -0.94
CA GLU A 120 -35.17 15.10 -0.32
C GLU A 120 -33.82 15.78 -0.10
N TYR A 121 -32.87 15.05 0.50
CA TYR A 121 -31.50 15.55 0.68
C TYR A 121 -30.82 15.88 -0.66
N ALA A 122 -30.94 15.00 -1.66
CA ALA A 122 -30.37 15.21 -2.99
C ALA A 122 -30.95 16.45 -3.69
N GLY A 123 -32.26 16.68 -3.55
CA GLY A 123 -32.93 17.88 -4.04
C GLY A 123 -32.40 19.15 -3.38
N ALA A 124 -32.18 19.12 -2.06
CA ALA A 124 -31.57 20.24 -1.33
C ALA A 124 -30.12 20.51 -1.74
N VAL A 125 -29.31 19.46 -1.96
CA VAL A 125 -27.95 19.60 -2.52
C VAL A 125 -27.99 20.26 -3.89
N ALA A 126 -28.88 19.81 -4.79
CA ALA A 126 -29.02 20.39 -6.12
C ALA A 126 -29.51 21.85 -6.08
N ALA A 127 -30.49 22.16 -5.22
CA ALA A 127 -31.00 23.52 -5.03
C ALA A 127 -29.90 24.47 -4.52
N ARG A 128 -29.03 24.00 -3.62
CA ARG A 128 -27.92 24.78 -3.09
C ARG A 128 -26.79 24.96 -4.09
N TYR A 129 -26.48 23.93 -4.86
CA TYR A 129 -25.39 23.92 -5.83
C TYR A 129 -25.91 23.58 -7.24
N PRO A 130 -26.73 24.46 -7.86
CA PRO A 130 -27.41 24.17 -9.13
C PRO A 130 -26.46 24.01 -10.32
N TRP A 131 -25.19 24.39 -10.14
CA TRP A 131 -24.13 24.27 -11.14
C TRP A 131 -23.45 22.88 -11.15
N LEU A 132 -23.72 22.02 -10.15
CA LEU A 132 -23.20 20.66 -10.17
C LEU A 132 -23.81 19.86 -11.34
N GLU A 133 -22.94 19.22 -12.11
CA GLU A 133 -23.35 18.42 -13.27
C GLU A 133 -23.36 16.92 -12.99
N TYR A 134 -22.45 16.41 -12.15
CA TYR A 134 -22.23 14.96 -12.00
C TYR A 134 -22.55 14.51 -10.59
N TYR A 135 -23.31 13.42 -10.47
CA TYR A 135 -23.75 12.87 -9.19
C TYR A 135 -23.55 11.36 -9.12
N THR A 136 -23.17 10.88 -7.94
CA THR A 136 -23.24 9.48 -7.52
C THR A 136 -24.09 9.44 -6.25
N PRO A 137 -25.43 9.35 -6.35
CA PRO A 137 -26.29 9.36 -5.16
C PRO A 137 -25.95 8.25 -4.16
N VAL A 138 -25.71 7.03 -4.66
CA VAL A 138 -25.32 5.87 -3.85
C VAL A 138 -24.11 5.19 -4.49
N ASN A 139 -23.02 5.04 -3.74
CA ASN A 139 -21.85 4.26 -4.16
C ASN A 139 -22.10 2.76 -4.02
N GLU A 140 -21.78 1.99 -5.07
CA GLU A 140 -21.87 0.52 -5.12
C GLU A 140 -23.11 -0.10 -4.44
N PRO A 141 -24.32 0.12 -4.97
CA PRO A 141 -25.55 -0.42 -4.37
C PRO A 141 -25.53 -1.94 -4.17
N CYS A 142 -24.99 -2.70 -5.14
CA CYS A 142 -24.94 -4.16 -5.07
C CYS A 142 -23.93 -4.64 -4.03
N THR A 143 -22.70 -4.12 -4.05
CA THR A 143 -21.68 -4.45 -3.05
C THR A 143 -22.13 -4.09 -1.64
N THR A 144 -22.64 -2.87 -1.43
CA THR A 144 -23.11 -2.41 -0.12
C THR A 144 -24.27 -3.29 0.39
N ALA A 145 -25.24 -3.62 -0.48
CA ALA A 145 -26.32 -4.53 -0.13
C ALA A 145 -25.79 -5.94 0.25
N ARG A 146 -24.77 -6.46 -0.44
CA ARG A 146 -24.16 -7.75 -0.10
C ARG A 146 -23.52 -7.72 1.29
N PHE A 147 -22.70 -6.71 1.58
CA PHE A 147 -22.04 -6.60 2.89
C PHE A 147 -23.02 -6.38 4.04
N ALA A 148 -24.10 -5.64 3.80
CA ALA A 148 -25.10 -5.31 4.81
C ALA A 148 -26.18 -6.39 5.01
N GLY A 149 -26.66 -7.00 3.91
CA GLY A 149 -27.84 -7.85 3.89
C GLY A 149 -27.59 -9.35 3.64
N LEU A 150 -26.48 -9.70 2.97
CA LEU A 150 -26.14 -11.09 2.67
C LEU A 150 -25.07 -11.65 3.62
N TYR A 151 -23.97 -10.91 3.79
CA TYR A 151 -22.86 -11.32 4.66
C TYR A 151 -23.03 -10.80 6.08
N GLY A 152 -23.78 -9.70 6.24
CA GLY A 152 -24.08 -9.08 7.53
C GLY A 152 -22.86 -8.57 8.28
N VAL A 153 -21.83 -8.12 7.56
CA VAL A 153 -20.62 -7.51 8.14
C VAL A 153 -20.81 -6.01 8.40
N TRP A 154 -21.71 -5.36 7.65
CA TRP A 154 -22.12 -3.97 7.86
C TRP A 154 -23.57 -3.89 8.32
N TYR A 155 -23.96 -2.76 8.92
CA TYR A 155 -25.32 -2.52 9.35
C TYR A 155 -26.32 -2.63 8.18
N PRO A 156 -27.50 -3.25 8.35
CA PRO A 156 -28.11 -3.74 9.60
C PRO A 156 -27.76 -5.18 9.99
N HIS A 157 -26.69 -5.77 9.41
CA HIS A 157 -26.19 -7.11 9.74
C HIS A 157 -27.14 -8.27 9.42
N ALA A 158 -28.05 -8.08 8.46
CA ALA A 158 -28.86 -9.19 7.96
C ALA A 158 -27.99 -10.19 7.17
N ARG A 159 -28.45 -11.44 7.08
CA ARG A 159 -27.67 -12.56 6.54
C ARG A 159 -28.52 -13.49 5.69
N ASP A 160 -29.36 -12.90 4.85
CA ASP A 160 -30.33 -13.63 4.04
C ASP A 160 -30.60 -12.94 2.70
N ASP A 161 -31.00 -13.74 1.70
CA ASP A 161 -31.23 -13.25 0.34
C ASP A 161 -32.34 -12.21 0.25
N LYS A 162 -33.37 -12.29 1.11
CA LYS A 162 -34.48 -11.33 1.09
C LYS A 162 -33.98 -9.95 1.50
N SER A 163 -33.28 -9.86 2.63
CA SER A 163 -32.71 -8.61 3.13
C SER A 163 -31.70 -8.01 2.14
N PHE A 164 -30.86 -8.85 1.52
CA PHE A 164 -29.97 -8.41 0.44
C PHE A 164 -30.73 -7.76 -0.73
N ILE A 165 -31.72 -8.44 -1.29
CA ILE A 165 -32.48 -7.91 -2.43
C ILE A 165 -33.29 -6.67 -2.02
N GLN A 166 -33.90 -6.65 -0.83
CA GLN A 166 -34.60 -5.47 -0.32
C GLN A 166 -33.67 -4.26 -0.22
N ALA A 167 -32.48 -4.43 0.38
CA ALA A 167 -31.49 -3.35 0.47
C ALA A 167 -31.03 -2.86 -0.90
N LEU A 168 -30.86 -3.76 -1.87
CA LEU A 168 -30.50 -3.40 -3.24
C LEU A 168 -31.61 -2.59 -3.93
N LEU A 169 -32.88 -3.02 -3.81
CA LEU A 169 -34.01 -2.33 -4.40
C LEU A 169 -34.22 -0.94 -3.78
N ILE A 170 -34.10 -0.83 -2.44
CA ILE A 170 -34.17 0.46 -1.72
C ILE A 170 -33.09 1.41 -2.25
N GLN A 171 -31.83 0.97 -2.31
CA GLN A 171 -30.74 1.82 -2.81
C GLN A 171 -30.92 2.22 -4.28
N CYS A 172 -31.30 1.29 -5.17
CA CYS A 172 -31.55 1.62 -6.58
C CYS A 172 -32.75 2.55 -6.74
N ARG A 173 -33.82 2.37 -5.97
CA ARG A 173 -34.96 3.29 -5.94
C ARG A 173 -34.53 4.68 -5.46
N ALA A 174 -33.67 4.74 -4.45
CA ALA A 174 -33.11 6.00 -3.96
C ALA A 174 -32.34 6.74 -5.07
N VAL A 175 -31.52 6.04 -5.86
CA VAL A 175 -30.83 6.63 -7.03
C VAL A 175 -31.82 7.25 -8.02
N VAL A 176 -32.88 6.52 -8.38
CA VAL A 176 -33.92 7.02 -9.32
C VAL A 176 -34.59 8.28 -8.76
N LEU A 177 -35.02 8.24 -7.49
CA LEU A 177 -35.72 9.37 -6.85
C LEU A 177 -34.79 10.58 -6.67
N CYS A 178 -33.53 10.37 -6.26
CA CYS A 178 -32.53 11.43 -6.18
C CYS A 178 -32.34 12.11 -7.53
N MET A 179 -32.15 11.34 -8.61
CA MET A 179 -31.95 11.93 -9.93
C MET A 179 -33.19 12.67 -10.43
N ARG A 180 -34.41 12.29 -10.03
CA ARG A 180 -35.62 13.07 -10.29
C ARG A 180 -35.58 14.42 -9.61
N GLU A 181 -35.31 14.47 -8.30
CA GLU A 181 -35.24 15.72 -7.55
C GLU A 181 -34.10 16.62 -8.05
N ILE A 182 -32.91 16.05 -8.30
CA ILE A 182 -31.76 16.76 -8.86
C ILE A 182 -32.12 17.37 -10.22
N ARG A 183 -32.76 16.61 -11.12
CA ARG A 183 -33.10 17.07 -12.48
C ARG A 183 -34.25 18.07 -12.53
N LYS A 184 -35.05 18.22 -11.46
CA LYS A 184 -35.98 19.35 -11.33
C LYS A 184 -35.23 20.69 -11.23
N VAL A 185 -34.04 20.68 -10.62
CA VAL A 185 -33.20 21.88 -10.47
C VAL A 185 -32.25 22.04 -11.66
N ASN A 186 -31.51 20.98 -12.02
CA ASN A 186 -30.62 20.94 -13.18
C ASN A 186 -31.02 19.81 -14.13
N PRO A 187 -31.83 20.09 -15.18
CA PRO A 187 -32.27 19.07 -16.15
C PRO A 187 -31.14 18.35 -16.88
N ASN A 188 -29.92 18.93 -16.90
CA ASN A 188 -28.74 18.35 -17.56
C ASN A 188 -27.84 17.57 -16.58
N ALA A 189 -28.24 17.39 -15.32
CA ALA A 189 -27.48 16.63 -14.35
C ALA A 189 -27.35 15.15 -14.77
N LYS A 190 -26.12 14.64 -14.64
CA LYS A 190 -25.66 13.34 -15.11
C LYS A 190 -25.46 12.39 -13.93
N LEU A 191 -25.99 11.18 -14.08
CA LEU A 191 -25.77 10.07 -13.16
C LEU A 191 -24.46 9.35 -13.51
N VAL A 192 -23.51 9.36 -12.58
CA VAL A 192 -22.33 8.49 -12.54
C VAL A 192 -22.64 7.37 -11.55
N GLN A 193 -23.12 6.23 -12.05
CA GLN A 193 -23.47 5.11 -11.17
C GLN A 193 -22.33 4.12 -11.07
N THR A 194 -21.80 3.94 -9.86
CA THR A 194 -20.70 3.04 -9.55
C THR A 194 -21.18 1.70 -9.00
N ASP A 195 -20.45 0.63 -9.30
CA ASP A 195 -20.49 -0.67 -8.60
C ASP A 195 -19.16 -1.43 -8.79
N ASP A 196 -18.91 -2.45 -7.97
CA ASP A 196 -17.71 -3.31 -8.11
C ASP A 196 -17.84 -4.19 -9.37
N LEU A 197 -16.76 -4.24 -10.16
CA LEU A 197 -16.68 -5.05 -11.37
C LEU A 197 -15.76 -6.26 -11.15
N GLY A 198 -16.21 -7.23 -10.36
CA GLY A 198 -15.55 -8.52 -10.20
C GLY A 198 -15.95 -9.59 -11.22
N LYS A 199 -15.19 -10.68 -11.32
CA LYS A 199 -15.57 -11.91 -12.04
C LYS A 199 -15.20 -13.14 -11.24
N THR A 200 -16.12 -14.09 -11.15
CA THR A 200 -15.92 -15.37 -10.47
C THR A 200 -15.64 -16.47 -11.47
N TYR A 201 -14.51 -17.14 -11.27
CA TYR A 201 -14.10 -18.35 -11.98
C TYR A 201 -14.26 -19.56 -11.06
N SER A 202 -14.35 -20.76 -11.61
CA SER A 202 -14.48 -21.96 -10.78
C SER A 202 -14.00 -23.25 -11.41
N THR A 203 -13.92 -24.31 -10.60
CA THR A 203 -13.95 -25.68 -11.12
C THR A 203 -15.32 -26.01 -11.75
N PRO A 204 -15.41 -27.04 -12.61
CA PRO A 204 -16.67 -27.43 -13.24
C PRO A 204 -17.82 -27.70 -12.26
N GLU A 205 -17.51 -28.27 -11.09
CA GLU A 205 -18.48 -28.62 -10.03
C GLU A 205 -19.17 -27.38 -9.44
N LEU A 206 -18.50 -26.22 -9.47
CA LEU A 206 -19.02 -24.94 -8.97
C LEU A 206 -19.43 -23.99 -10.10
N ALA A 207 -19.45 -24.45 -11.36
CA ALA A 207 -19.74 -23.60 -12.52
C ALA A 207 -21.10 -22.89 -12.42
N ARG A 208 -22.13 -23.59 -11.90
CA ARG A 208 -23.46 -23.00 -11.69
C ARG A 208 -23.45 -21.88 -10.66
N VAL A 209 -22.67 -22.03 -9.58
CA VAL A 209 -22.50 -21.01 -8.54
C VAL A 209 -21.76 -19.80 -9.10
N ALA A 210 -20.67 -20.04 -9.84
CA ALA A 210 -19.91 -18.98 -10.49
C ALA A 210 -20.74 -18.21 -11.51
N GLU A 211 -21.55 -18.90 -12.34
CA GLU A 211 -22.47 -18.26 -13.28
C GLU A 211 -23.51 -17.40 -12.54
N PHE A 212 -24.11 -17.91 -11.47
CA PHE A 212 -25.03 -17.14 -10.63
C PHE A 212 -24.38 -15.87 -10.07
N TYR A 213 -23.16 -15.95 -9.53
CA TYR A 213 -22.43 -14.78 -9.03
C TYR A 213 -22.10 -13.77 -10.14
N ASN A 214 -21.70 -14.27 -11.32
CA ASN A 214 -21.38 -13.44 -12.50
C ASN A 214 -22.60 -12.77 -13.13
N GLU A 215 -23.81 -13.33 -12.96
CA GLU A 215 -25.05 -12.65 -13.33
C GLU A 215 -25.49 -11.66 -12.25
N ARG A 216 -25.27 -11.98 -10.97
CA ARG A 216 -25.70 -11.12 -9.85
C ARG A 216 -24.98 -9.78 -9.81
N ARG A 217 -23.70 -9.72 -10.22
CA ARG A 217 -22.91 -8.48 -10.25
C ARG A 217 -23.54 -7.38 -11.13
N TRP A 218 -24.40 -7.74 -12.09
CA TRP A 218 -25.04 -6.77 -12.99
C TRP A 218 -26.29 -6.09 -12.39
N LEU A 219 -26.85 -6.63 -11.31
CA LEU A 219 -28.21 -6.31 -10.86
C LEU A 219 -28.47 -4.82 -10.63
N ALA A 220 -27.54 -4.06 -10.04
CA ALA A 220 -27.76 -2.64 -9.80
C ALA A 220 -27.96 -1.86 -11.11
N TRP A 221 -27.09 -2.09 -12.10
CA TRP A 221 -27.22 -1.45 -13.41
C TRP A 221 -28.42 -1.98 -14.19
N ASP A 222 -28.72 -3.28 -14.12
CA ASP A 222 -29.89 -3.87 -14.78
C ASP A 222 -31.21 -3.30 -14.25
N LEU A 223 -31.32 -3.13 -12.92
CA LEU A 223 -32.47 -2.47 -12.30
C LEU A 223 -32.59 -1.03 -12.82
N LEU A 224 -31.52 -0.24 -12.77
CA LEU A 224 -31.55 1.16 -13.21
C LEU A 224 -31.83 1.30 -14.72
N CYS A 225 -31.37 0.36 -15.54
CA CYS A 225 -31.68 0.31 -16.98
C CYS A 225 -33.08 -0.26 -17.29
N GLY A 226 -33.81 -0.77 -16.29
CA GLY A 226 -35.13 -1.37 -16.47
C GLY A 226 -35.14 -2.71 -17.20
N THR A 227 -34.03 -3.46 -17.15
CA THR A 227 -33.87 -4.74 -17.87
C THR A 227 -34.26 -5.96 -17.01
N VAL A 228 -34.60 -5.75 -15.74
CA VAL A 228 -35.08 -6.81 -14.85
C VAL A 228 -36.58 -7.06 -15.06
N GLY A 229 -36.93 -8.28 -15.46
CA GLY A 229 -38.29 -8.76 -15.69
C GLY A 229 -38.36 -10.29 -15.76
N PRO A 230 -39.52 -10.89 -16.10
CA PRO A 230 -39.69 -12.34 -16.24
C PRO A 230 -38.67 -13.04 -17.15
N GLU A 231 -38.11 -12.31 -18.10
CA GLU A 231 -37.08 -12.71 -19.05
C GLU A 231 -35.65 -12.71 -18.46
N HIS A 232 -35.43 -12.06 -17.32
CA HIS A 232 -34.13 -11.90 -16.71
C HIS A 232 -33.61 -13.24 -16.16
N LYS A 233 -32.32 -13.54 -16.36
CA LYS A 233 -31.71 -14.81 -15.95
C LYS A 233 -31.89 -15.11 -14.45
N LEU A 234 -31.88 -14.06 -13.63
CA LEU A 234 -32.07 -14.15 -12.18
C LEU A 234 -33.52 -14.03 -11.72
N TRP A 235 -34.51 -13.94 -12.63
CA TRP A 235 -35.90 -13.70 -12.25
C TRP A 235 -36.42 -14.68 -11.21
N LYS A 236 -36.22 -15.99 -11.44
CA LYS A 236 -36.66 -17.04 -10.49
C LYS A 236 -36.04 -16.89 -9.11
N TYR A 237 -34.76 -16.52 -9.04
CA TYR A 237 -34.08 -16.25 -7.78
C TYR A 237 -34.70 -15.03 -7.09
N LEU A 238 -34.83 -13.91 -7.82
CA LEU A 238 -35.39 -12.66 -7.30
C LEU A 238 -36.80 -12.87 -6.74
N THR A 239 -37.71 -13.47 -7.50
CA THR A 239 -39.09 -13.75 -7.03
C THR A 239 -39.14 -14.81 -5.92
N GLY A 240 -38.13 -15.68 -5.86
CA GLY A 240 -38.01 -16.72 -4.83
C GLY A 240 -37.54 -16.18 -3.46
N THR A 241 -36.99 -14.97 -3.40
CA THR A 241 -36.53 -14.36 -2.14
C THR A 241 -37.69 -13.87 -1.24
N GLY A 242 -38.89 -13.74 -1.78
CA GLY A 242 -40.06 -13.21 -1.05
C GLY A 242 -40.16 -11.68 -1.01
N VAL A 243 -39.44 -10.97 -1.90
CA VAL A 243 -39.71 -9.56 -2.22
C VAL A 243 -40.93 -9.44 -3.14
N ASP A 244 -41.61 -8.30 -3.09
CA ASP A 244 -42.77 -8.06 -3.95
C ASP A 244 -42.35 -7.96 -5.42
N VAL A 245 -43.04 -8.68 -6.30
CA VAL A 245 -42.83 -8.63 -7.74
C VAL A 245 -43.08 -7.22 -8.28
N ALA A 246 -44.02 -6.49 -7.68
CA ALA A 246 -44.28 -5.09 -8.04
C ALA A 246 -43.06 -4.20 -7.81
N ASP A 247 -42.28 -4.44 -6.74
CA ASP A 247 -41.06 -3.66 -6.47
C ASP A 247 -39.97 -3.93 -7.51
N LEU A 248 -39.86 -5.17 -8.00
CA LEU A 248 -38.93 -5.52 -9.08
C LEU A 248 -39.34 -4.87 -10.40
N LEU A 249 -40.63 -4.95 -10.74
CA LEU A 249 -41.17 -4.41 -12.00
C LEU A 249 -41.26 -2.88 -12.02
N TRP A 250 -41.31 -2.23 -10.86
CA TRP A 250 -41.33 -0.77 -10.74
C TRP A 250 -40.23 -0.09 -11.57
N PHE A 251 -39.03 -0.69 -11.64
CA PHE A 251 -37.90 -0.15 -12.39
C PHE A 251 -38.11 -0.12 -13.91
N ARG A 252 -38.98 -0.97 -14.48
CA ARG A 252 -39.31 -0.94 -15.92
C ARG A 252 -40.09 0.32 -16.30
N GLU A 253 -40.88 0.85 -15.37
CA GLU A 253 -41.66 2.08 -15.54
C GLU A 253 -40.90 3.32 -15.04
N ASN A 254 -39.84 3.11 -14.27
CA ASN A 254 -39.07 4.16 -13.60
C ASN A 254 -37.56 4.03 -13.92
N THR A 255 -37.24 3.86 -15.20
CA THR A 255 -35.84 3.70 -15.64
C THR A 255 -35.02 4.96 -15.36
N CYS A 256 -33.78 4.75 -14.96
CA CYS A 256 -32.78 5.80 -14.76
C CYS A 256 -31.40 5.27 -15.19
N PRO A 257 -31.21 4.96 -16.48
CA PRO A 257 -29.92 4.48 -16.97
C PRO A 257 -28.82 5.51 -16.64
N PRO A 258 -27.62 5.05 -16.23
CA PRO A 258 -26.51 5.96 -15.97
C PRO A 258 -26.13 6.76 -17.22
N ASP A 259 -25.84 8.04 -17.06
CA ASP A 259 -25.19 8.84 -18.11
C ASP A 259 -23.73 8.39 -18.31
N LEU A 260 -23.15 7.80 -17.26
CA LEU A 260 -21.86 7.15 -17.24
C LEU A 260 -21.86 5.98 -16.25
N ILE A 261 -21.47 4.79 -16.70
CA ILE A 261 -21.24 3.64 -15.84
C ILE A 261 -19.84 3.77 -15.22
N GLY A 262 -19.80 3.84 -13.89
CA GLY A 262 -18.56 3.79 -13.14
C GLY A 262 -18.25 2.36 -12.71
N VAL A 263 -17.03 1.90 -12.95
CA VAL A 263 -16.59 0.57 -12.51
C VAL A 263 -15.50 0.71 -11.45
N ASN A 264 -15.70 0.05 -10.31
CA ASN A 264 -14.70 -0.04 -9.26
C ASN A 264 -13.96 -1.38 -9.43
N TYR A 265 -12.63 -1.37 -9.42
CA TYR A 265 -11.85 -2.57 -9.70
C TYR A 265 -10.55 -2.62 -8.91
N TYR A 266 -10.34 -3.77 -8.28
CA TYR A 266 -9.23 -4.05 -7.40
C TYR A 266 -8.50 -5.32 -7.86
N VAL A 267 -7.25 -5.49 -7.43
CA VAL A 267 -6.44 -6.68 -7.72
C VAL A 267 -7.08 -7.99 -7.18
N THR A 268 -8.04 -7.85 -6.28
CA THR A 268 -8.79 -8.91 -5.61
C THR A 268 -10.26 -9.03 -6.08
N SER A 269 -10.72 -8.18 -7.03
CA SER A 269 -12.10 -8.20 -7.55
C SER A 269 -12.43 -9.50 -8.30
N GLU A 270 -11.44 -10.19 -8.85
CA GLU A 270 -11.66 -11.50 -9.49
C GLU A 270 -11.46 -12.65 -8.48
N ARG A 271 -12.40 -13.60 -8.47
CA ARG A 271 -12.50 -14.69 -7.49
C ARG A 271 -12.34 -16.06 -8.14
N TRP A 272 -11.86 -17.04 -7.37
CA TRP A 272 -11.74 -18.44 -7.75
C TRP A 272 -12.48 -19.32 -6.74
N LEU A 273 -13.43 -20.12 -7.23
CA LEU A 273 -14.16 -21.11 -6.46
C LEU A 273 -13.68 -22.54 -6.77
N ASP A 274 -13.33 -23.29 -5.73
CA ASP A 274 -12.90 -24.70 -5.88
C ASP A 274 -13.63 -25.61 -4.90
N HIS A 275 -14.21 -26.72 -5.39
CA HIS A 275 -14.94 -27.70 -4.59
C HIS A 275 -14.05 -28.54 -3.64
N ARG A 276 -12.73 -28.30 -3.65
CA ARG A 276 -11.72 -28.99 -2.81
C ARG A 276 -11.15 -28.03 -1.76
N PRO A 277 -11.94 -27.63 -0.75
CA PRO A 277 -11.55 -26.62 0.23
C PRO A 277 -10.28 -26.98 1.02
N GLU A 278 -9.97 -28.27 1.17
CA GLU A 278 -8.79 -28.77 1.88
C GLU A 278 -7.46 -28.32 1.27
N ARG A 279 -7.45 -27.92 0.00
CA ARG A 279 -6.27 -27.40 -0.71
C ARG A 279 -5.94 -25.94 -0.36
N TYR A 280 -6.81 -25.26 0.38
CA TYR A 280 -6.74 -23.82 0.64
C TYR A 280 -6.66 -23.52 2.14
N PRO A 281 -6.17 -22.33 2.54
CA PRO A 281 -6.16 -21.92 3.95
C PRO A 281 -7.55 -21.96 4.57
N GLN A 282 -7.63 -22.26 5.88
CA GLN A 282 -8.90 -22.48 6.58
C GLN A 282 -9.89 -21.31 6.46
N HIS A 283 -9.40 -20.07 6.52
CA HIS A 283 -10.24 -18.86 6.43
C HIS A 283 -10.85 -18.62 5.05
N HIS A 284 -10.40 -19.33 4.00
CA HIS A 284 -11.00 -19.30 2.67
C HIS A 284 -12.03 -20.42 2.44
N ARG A 285 -12.22 -21.33 3.40
CA ARG A 285 -13.12 -22.48 3.26
C ARG A 285 -14.54 -22.11 3.68
N GLY A 286 -15.51 -22.58 2.93
CA GLY A 286 -16.93 -22.35 3.17
C GLY A 286 -17.80 -23.36 2.45
N VAL A 287 -19.06 -22.98 2.24
CA VAL A 287 -20.05 -23.76 1.50
C VAL A 287 -20.77 -22.82 0.56
N ALA A 288 -20.88 -23.20 -0.71
CA ALA A 288 -21.69 -22.49 -1.69
C ALA A 288 -22.71 -23.46 -2.28
N ASP A 289 -24.00 -23.11 -2.18
CA ASP A 289 -25.09 -23.95 -2.72
C ASP A 289 -25.08 -25.40 -2.20
N GLY A 290 -24.75 -25.57 -0.91
CA GLY A 290 -24.63 -26.89 -0.27
C GLY A 290 -23.35 -27.66 -0.63
N ILE A 291 -22.48 -27.12 -1.47
CA ILE A 291 -21.21 -27.73 -1.88
C ILE A 291 -20.07 -27.12 -1.05
N PRO A 292 -19.28 -27.93 -0.31
CA PRO A 292 -18.05 -27.45 0.32
C PRO A 292 -17.12 -26.82 -0.71
N CYS A 293 -16.63 -25.61 -0.46
CA CYS A 293 -15.78 -24.90 -1.41
C CYS A 293 -14.73 -24.01 -0.74
N ALA A 294 -13.70 -23.66 -1.48
CA ALA A 294 -12.87 -22.49 -1.18
C ALA A 294 -13.30 -21.30 -2.04
N ASP A 295 -13.30 -20.11 -1.44
CA ASP A 295 -13.44 -18.82 -2.13
C ASP A 295 -12.20 -17.96 -1.85
N ILE A 296 -11.41 -17.72 -2.90
CA ILE A 296 -10.13 -17.01 -2.81
C ILE A 296 -9.96 -16.07 -4.00
N GLU A 297 -9.14 -15.04 -3.86
CA GLU A 297 -8.77 -14.15 -4.96
C GLU A 297 -8.12 -14.95 -6.10
N ALA A 298 -8.58 -14.74 -7.33
CA ALA A 298 -8.01 -15.41 -8.50
C ALA A 298 -6.50 -15.13 -8.63
N SER A 299 -6.06 -13.92 -8.28
CA SER A 299 -4.65 -13.51 -8.25
C SER A 299 -3.81 -14.29 -7.23
N ARG A 300 -4.42 -14.94 -6.23
CA ARG A 300 -3.75 -15.77 -5.21
C ARG A 300 -3.80 -17.27 -5.46
N ALA A 301 -4.54 -17.74 -6.48
CA ALA A 301 -4.76 -19.16 -6.72
C ALA A 301 -4.44 -19.65 -8.14
N LEU A 302 -4.79 -18.87 -9.18
CA LEU A 302 -4.66 -19.32 -10.57
C LEU A 302 -3.22 -19.23 -11.06
N ALA A 303 -2.66 -20.35 -11.54
CA ALA A 303 -1.28 -20.43 -12.03
C ALA A 303 -1.01 -19.40 -13.14
N THR A 304 -1.95 -19.27 -14.07
CA THR A 304 -1.97 -18.23 -15.11
C THR A 304 -2.77 -17.02 -14.59
N PRO A 305 -2.18 -15.81 -14.50
CA PRO A 305 -2.91 -14.61 -14.15
C PRO A 305 -4.12 -14.35 -15.08
N THR A 306 -5.18 -13.75 -14.55
CA THR A 306 -6.33 -13.29 -15.34
C THR A 306 -5.92 -12.17 -16.30
N ALA A 307 -6.77 -11.87 -17.28
CA ALA A 307 -6.53 -10.77 -18.22
C ALA A 307 -6.69 -9.37 -17.58
N GLY A 308 -7.18 -9.29 -16.34
CA GLY A 308 -7.46 -8.03 -15.63
C GLY A 308 -8.77 -7.39 -16.08
N ILE A 309 -8.89 -6.08 -15.88
CA ILE A 309 -10.16 -5.35 -16.09
C ILE A 309 -10.58 -5.23 -17.57
N ALA A 310 -9.65 -5.30 -18.53
CA ALA A 310 -9.94 -4.95 -19.93
C ALA A 310 -11.08 -5.78 -20.56
N PRO A 311 -11.13 -7.12 -20.47
CA PRO A 311 -12.28 -7.88 -20.97
C PRO A 311 -13.58 -7.57 -20.24
N LEU A 312 -13.50 -7.25 -18.94
CA LEU A 312 -14.68 -6.91 -18.14
C LEU A 312 -15.29 -5.57 -18.60
N LEU A 313 -14.45 -4.58 -18.93
CA LEU A 313 -14.90 -3.31 -19.53
C LEU A 313 -15.61 -3.54 -20.88
N THR A 314 -15.08 -4.46 -21.70
CA THR A 314 -15.74 -4.86 -22.95
C THR A 314 -17.09 -5.52 -22.68
N GLU A 315 -17.20 -6.41 -21.69
CA GLU A 315 -18.48 -7.01 -21.28
C GLU A 315 -19.50 -5.93 -20.86
N VAL A 316 -19.09 -4.91 -20.09
CA VAL A 316 -19.96 -3.78 -19.71
C VAL A 316 -20.41 -3.00 -20.94
N TRP A 317 -19.48 -2.64 -21.83
CA TRP A 317 -19.76 -1.90 -23.05
C TRP A 317 -20.71 -2.65 -23.97
N GLU A 318 -20.51 -3.95 -24.16
CA GLU A 318 -21.35 -4.79 -25.00
C GLU A 318 -22.77 -4.92 -24.45
N ARG A 319 -22.89 -5.03 -23.12
CA ARG A 319 -24.19 -5.15 -22.44
C ARG A 319 -25.01 -3.86 -22.49
N TYR A 320 -24.41 -2.72 -22.15
CA TYR A 320 -25.18 -1.48 -21.94
C TYR A 320 -25.04 -0.44 -23.06
N ARG A 321 -23.93 -0.44 -23.80
CA ARG A 321 -23.60 0.58 -24.82
C ARG A 321 -23.67 2.01 -24.26
N LEU A 322 -23.33 2.17 -22.98
CA LEU A 322 -23.24 3.44 -22.28
C LEU A 322 -21.77 3.81 -22.02
N PRO A 323 -21.45 5.11 -21.91
CA PRO A 323 -20.10 5.56 -21.60
C PRO A 323 -19.60 5.02 -20.26
N LEU A 324 -18.31 4.73 -20.18
CA LEU A 324 -17.67 4.10 -19.01
C LEU A 324 -16.63 5.04 -18.37
N ALA A 325 -16.40 4.87 -17.07
CA ALA A 325 -15.15 5.28 -16.42
C ALA A 325 -14.74 4.24 -15.37
N ILE A 326 -13.44 4.07 -15.16
CA ILE A 326 -12.94 3.34 -13.99
C ILE A 326 -13.01 4.32 -12.81
N THR A 327 -13.98 4.14 -11.92
CA THR A 327 -14.30 5.12 -10.87
C THR A 327 -13.55 4.90 -9.57
N GLU A 328 -12.96 3.71 -9.36
CA GLU A 328 -12.00 3.42 -8.30
C GLU A 328 -10.99 2.37 -8.79
N ALA A 329 -9.71 2.64 -8.50
CA ALA A 329 -8.62 1.69 -8.67
C ALA A 329 -7.57 1.94 -7.59
N HIS A 330 -7.35 0.95 -6.72
CA HIS A 330 -6.39 1.00 -5.62
C HIS A 330 -5.75 -0.36 -5.36
N ILE A 331 -4.62 -0.32 -4.66
CA ILE A 331 -3.98 -1.52 -4.13
C ILE A 331 -3.26 -1.20 -2.82
N ASP A 332 -3.52 -2.02 -1.80
CA ASP A 332 -2.70 -2.08 -0.59
C ASP A 332 -1.38 -2.80 -0.91
N ALA A 333 -0.34 -2.03 -1.17
CA ALA A 333 0.99 -2.55 -1.49
C ALA A 333 2.09 -1.49 -1.30
N ASN A 334 3.34 -1.94 -1.38
CA ASN A 334 4.50 -1.04 -1.44
C ASN A 334 4.47 -0.15 -2.70
N ARG A 335 5.25 0.93 -2.71
CA ARG A 335 5.13 1.99 -3.71
C ARG A 335 5.25 1.53 -5.16
N GLU A 336 6.16 0.62 -5.46
CA GLU A 336 6.36 0.09 -6.81
C GLU A 336 5.13 -0.63 -7.36
N ASP A 337 4.41 -1.36 -6.50
CA ASP A 337 3.24 -2.13 -6.90
C ASP A 337 2.02 -1.23 -7.04
N GLN A 338 1.92 -0.15 -6.27
CA GLN A 338 0.91 0.87 -6.52
C GLN A 338 1.11 1.58 -7.87
N LEU A 339 2.36 1.92 -8.21
CA LEU A 339 2.70 2.52 -9.51
C LEU A 339 2.39 1.56 -10.68
N ARG A 340 2.78 0.28 -10.54
CA ARG A 340 2.51 -0.75 -11.54
C ARG A 340 1.01 -1.04 -11.69
N TRP A 341 0.25 -0.97 -10.61
CA TRP A 341 -1.20 -1.15 -10.65
C TRP A 341 -1.87 -0.03 -11.42
N LEU A 342 -1.56 1.24 -11.09
CA LEU A 342 -2.07 2.39 -11.83
C LEU A 342 -1.69 2.31 -13.32
N LEU A 343 -0.47 1.88 -13.64
CA LEU A 343 -0.04 1.68 -15.03
C LEU A 343 -0.87 0.61 -15.74
N GLU A 344 -1.09 -0.54 -15.10
CA GLU A 344 -1.87 -1.64 -15.67
C GLU A 344 -3.32 -1.21 -15.94
N ILE A 345 -3.94 -0.46 -15.02
CA ILE A 345 -5.29 0.08 -15.16
C ILE A 345 -5.36 1.14 -16.28
N TRP A 346 -4.39 2.06 -16.34
CA TRP A 346 -4.31 3.06 -17.40
C TRP A 346 -4.14 2.42 -18.79
N GLN A 347 -3.26 1.43 -18.91
CA GLN A 347 -3.05 0.71 -20.16
C GLN A 347 -4.27 -0.12 -20.57
N ALA A 348 -4.94 -0.78 -19.62
CA ALA A 348 -6.20 -1.47 -19.89
C ALA A 348 -7.25 -0.50 -20.44
N ALA A 349 -7.35 0.70 -19.87
CA ALA A 349 -8.24 1.75 -20.32
C ALA A 349 -7.91 2.22 -21.75
N GLU A 350 -6.66 2.52 -22.06
CA GLU A 350 -6.23 2.90 -23.42
C GLU A 350 -6.51 1.78 -24.43
N ASN A 351 -6.24 0.53 -24.06
CA ASN A 351 -6.42 -0.63 -24.93
C ASN A 351 -7.89 -0.84 -25.31
N VAL A 352 -8.84 -0.76 -24.36
CA VAL A 352 -10.26 -0.95 -24.70
C VAL A 352 -10.81 0.21 -25.53
N ARG A 353 -10.31 1.44 -25.33
CA ARG A 353 -10.66 2.61 -26.15
C ARG A 353 -10.20 2.45 -27.58
N ALA A 354 -8.98 1.96 -27.78
CA ALA A 354 -8.47 1.65 -29.11
C ALA A 354 -9.34 0.58 -29.83
N ASN A 355 -10.09 -0.23 -29.09
CA ASN A 355 -11.02 -1.24 -29.59
C ASN A 355 -12.50 -0.77 -29.61
N GLY A 356 -12.76 0.54 -29.47
CA GLY A 356 -14.09 1.12 -29.69
C GLY A 356 -15.01 1.20 -28.45
N VAL A 357 -14.48 0.98 -27.25
CA VAL A 357 -15.21 1.26 -25.99
C VAL A 357 -15.16 2.75 -25.67
N ASP A 358 -16.31 3.40 -25.40
CA ASP A 358 -16.37 4.80 -24.90
C ASP A 358 -16.00 4.86 -23.41
N LEU A 359 -14.74 4.59 -23.11
CA LEU A 359 -14.17 4.79 -21.77
C LEU A 359 -13.56 6.19 -21.68
N ARG A 360 -13.99 6.96 -20.69
CA ARG A 360 -13.69 8.40 -20.59
C ARG A 360 -12.62 8.75 -19.58
N ALA A 361 -12.52 7.98 -18.48
CA ALA A 361 -11.62 8.32 -17.40
C ALA A 361 -11.11 7.12 -16.59
N VAL A 362 -9.99 7.34 -15.90
CA VAL A 362 -9.46 6.49 -14.84
C VAL A 362 -9.33 7.31 -13.57
N THR A 363 -9.95 6.85 -12.48
CA THR A 363 -9.86 7.48 -11.17
C THR A 363 -8.78 6.82 -10.32
N VAL A 364 -7.85 7.64 -9.81
CA VAL A 364 -6.93 7.20 -8.76
C VAL A 364 -7.64 7.30 -7.41
N TRP A 365 -7.92 6.14 -6.82
CA TRP A 365 -8.53 6.03 -5.51
C TRP A 365 -7.56 5.36 -4.53
N SER A 366 -7.50 5.72 -3.26
CA SER A 366 -7.95 7.01 -2.69
C SER A 366 -6.77 8.00 -2.63
N LEU A 367 -7.03 9.28 -2.94
CA LEU A 367 -6.02 10.34 -2.96
C LEU A 367 -5.26 10.48 -1.64
N LEU A 368 -5.95 10.32 -0.50
CA LEU A 368 -5.40 10.40 0.86
C LEU A 368 -5.21 9.02 1.50
N GLY A 369 -5.22 7.96 0.69
CA GLY A 369 -5.20 6.59 1.20
C GLY A 369 -6.52 6.18 1.86
N SER A 370 -6.49 5.06 2.56
CA SER A 370 -7.65 4.41 3.18
C SER A 370 -7.25 3.85 4.55
N PHE A 371 -8.22 3.69 5.47
CA PHE A 371 -7.97 3.09 6.78
C PHE A 371 -8.83 1.85 7.03
N ASP A 372 -8.20 0.78 7.54
CA ASP A 372 -8.81 -0.48 7.98
C ASP A 372 -9.65 -1.23 6.92
N TRP A 373 -9.46 -0.94 5.63
CA TRP A 373 -10.10 -1.66 4.53
C TRP A 373 -9.62 -3.10 4.36
N ASN A 374 -8.39 -3.40 4.79
CA ASN A 374 -7.94 -4.77 5.01
C ASN A 374 -8.86 -5.60 5.94
N SER A 375 -9.74 -4.96 6.70
CA SER A 375 -10.79 -5.59 7.51
C SER A 375 -12.22 -5.31 7.00
N LEU A 376 -12.38 -4.77 5.79
CA LEU A 376 -13.65 -4.24 5.27
C LEU A 376 -14.26 -3.18 6.18
N VAL A 377 -13.44 -2.36 6.85
CA VAL A 377 -13.88 -1.33 7.81
C VAL A 377 -14.75 -1.94 8.93
N THR A 378 -14.53 -3.21 9.28
CA THR A 378 -15.22 -3.87 10.40
C THR A 378 -14.50 -3.69 11.73
N GLN A 379 -13.29 -3.16 11.69
CA GLN A 379 -12.43 -2.97 12.86
C GLN A 379 -11.76 -1.60 12.83
N ASN A 380 -11.44 -1.06 14.01
CA ASN A 380 -10.74 0.21 14.16
C ASN A 380 -9.33 -0.03 14.68
N ARG A 381 -8.46 -0.58 13.83
CA ARG A 381 -7.06 -0.90 14.18
C ARG A 381 -6.08 0.22 13.86
N GLY A 382 -6.46 1.15 12.97
CA GLY A 382 -5.55 2.20 12.51
C GLY A 382 -4.59 1.72 11.42
N TYR A 383 -4.89 0.61 10.75
CA TYR A 383 -4.14 0.18 9.59
C TYR A 383 -4.37 1.17 8.45
N TYR A 384 -3.30 1.75 7.91
CA TYR A 384 -3.36 2.79 6.89
C TYR A 384 -2.71 2.32 5.60
N GLU A 385 -3.46 2.41 4.50
CA GLU A 385 -3.04 2.08 3.15
C GLU A 385 -2.72 3.39 2.41
N PRO A 386 -1.46 3.67 2.03
CA PRO A 386 -1.07 4.99 1.55
C PRO A 386 -1.58 5.29 0.13
N GLY A 387 -2.07 6.51 -0.08
CA GLY A 387 -2.44 7.01 -1.41
C GLY A 387 -1.34 7.81 -2.13
N PRO A 388 -1.71 8.57 -3.18
CA PRO A 388 -0.91 9.64 -3.77
C PRO A 388 -0.41 10.68 -2.78
N PHE A 389 -1.15 10.92 -1.69
CA PHE A 389 -0.76 11.77 -0.59
C PHE A 389 -0.77 10.97 0.71
N ASP A 390 0.41 10.79 1.30
CA ASP A 390 0.61 10.07 2.55
C ASP A 390 0.28 10.97 3.74
N VAL A 391 -0.70 10.56 4.56
CA VAL A 391 -1.12 11.32 5.76
C VAL A 391 -0.32 10.97 7.02
N ARG A 392 0.74 10.15 6.87
CA ARG A 392 1.79 9.79 7.85
C ARG A 392 2.48 10.99 8.55
N SER A 393 2.41 12.14 7.89
CA SER A 393 3.17 13.36 8.17
C SER A 393 2.25 14.48 8.70
N PRO A 394 2.76 15.53 9.38
CA PRO A 394 1.93 16.65 9.85
C PRO A 394 1.07 17.30 8.77
N MET A 395 1.56 17.29 7.52
CA MET A 395 0.81 17.65 6.31
C MET A 395 0.89 16.49 5.30
N PRO A 396 -0.16 16.23 4.50
CA PRO A 396 -0.12 15.16 3.51
C PRO A 396 1.06 15.32 2.54
N ARG A 397 1.93 14.31 2.51
CA ARG A 397 3.17 14.28 1.73
C ARG A 397 2.91 13.65 0.35
N PRO A 398 3.28 14.29 -0.77
CA PRO A 398 3.13 13.67 -2.08
C PRO A 398 4.05 12.45 -2.21
N THR A 399 3.55 11.43 -2.87
CA THR A 399 4.30 10.20 -3.12
C THR A 399 4.63 10.06 -4.60
N ALA A 400 5.36 9.00 -4.99
CA ALA A 400 5.65 8.73 -6.40
C ALA A 400 4.36 8.57 -7.24
N LEU A 401 3.25 8.15 -6.63
CA LEU A 401 1.94 8.11 -7.31
C LEU A 401 1.48 9.51 -7.72
N ALA A 402 1.60 10.52 -6.85
CA ALA A 402 1.23 11.90 -7.21
C ALA A 402 2.11 12.45 -8.35
N ALA A 403 3.38 12.02 -8.44
CA ALA A 403 4.23 12.34 -9.58
C ALA A 403 3.76 11.64 -10.86
N MET A 404 3.47 10.33 -10.81
CA MET A 404 2.94 9.57 -11.94
C MET A 404 1.59 10.14 -12.43
N MET A 405 0.72 10.59 -11.52
CA MET A 405 -0.53 11.26 -11.86
C MET A 405 -0.30 12.51 -12.71
N ARG A 406 0.68 13.35 -12.35
CA ARG A 406 1.05 14.53 -13.16
C ARG A 406 1.57 14.14 -14.54
N GLU A 407 2.39 13.10 -14.62
CA GLU A 407 2.91 12.59 -15.89
C GLU A 407 1.76 12.11 -16.80
N LEU A 408 0.84 11.29 -16.27
CA LEU A 408 -0.34 10.81 -16.99
C LEU A 408 -1.26 11.96 -17.44
N ALA A 409 -1.61 12.87 -16.52
CA ALA A 409 -2.52 13.98 -16.81
C ALA A 409 -1.97 14.97 -17.85
N SER A 410 -0.64 15.11 -17.93
CA SER A 410 0.03 15.98 -18.91
C SER A 410 0.45 15.26 -20.19
N GLY A 411 0.28 13.93 -20.27
CA GLY A 411 0.77 13.11 -21.38
C GLY A 411 2.30 13.02 -21.47
N GLN A 412 3.01 13.33 -20.38
CA GLN A 412 4.47 13.19 -20.32
C GLN A 412 4.86 11.72 -20.19
N PRO A 413 6.06 11.33 -20.68
CA PRO A 413 6.56 9.98 -20.49
C PRO A 413 6.68 9.61 -19.01
N LEU A 414 6.28 8.40 -18.65
CA LEU A 414 6.44 7.90 -17.29
C LEU A 414 7.91 7.66 -16.97
N THR A 415 8.43 8.32 -15.94
CA THR A 415 9.89 8.34 -15.69
C THR A 415 10.35 7.37 -14.60
N ASN A 416 9.44 6.85 -13.76
CA ASN A 416 9.85 6.05 -12.61
C ASN A 416 10.43 4.68 -13.03
N PRO A 417 11.68 4.35 -12.64
CA PRO A 417 12.36 3.12 -13.10
C PRO A 417 11.69 1.82 -12.63
N VAL A 418 10.91 1.85 -11.54
CA VAL A 418 10.29 0.64 -10.98
C VAL A 418 9.16 0.08 -11.84
N LEU A 419 8.62 0.88 -12.77
CA LEU A 419 7.56 0.48 -13.71
C LEU A 419 7.97 -0.66 -14.65
N ARG A 420 9.26 -0.97 -14.75
CA ARG A 420 9.78 -2.07 -15.57
C ARG A 420 9.66 -3.45 -14.95
N GLY A 421 9.33 -3.54 -13.67
CA GLY A 421 9.07 -4.81 -12.99
C GLY A 421 7.62 -5.26 -13.10
N GLN A 422 7.31 -6.41 -12.50
CA GLN A 422 5.96 -6.97 -12.46
C GLN A 422 5.31 -6.74 -11.10
N GLY A 423 4.04 -6.37 -11.08
CA GLY A 423 3.24 -6.31 -9.85
C GLY A 423 3.13 -7.68 -9.16
N TRP A 424 2.98 -7.74 -7.84
CA TRP A 424 2.94 -9.02 -7.11
C TRP A 424 1.89 -9.99 -7.67
N TRP A 425 0.76 -9.49 -8.17
CA TRP A 425 -0.33 -10.29 -8.75
C TRP A 425 0.04 -11.00 -10.06
N ARG A 426 1.18 -10.66 -10.67
CA ARG A 426 1.74 -11.33 -11.86
C ARG A 426 2.90 -12.26 -11.50
N ARG A 427 3.45 -12.21 -10.28
CA ARG A 427 4.66 -12.94 -9.88
C ARG A 427 4.39 -14.40 -9.50
N PRO A 428 5.34 -15.33 -9.71
CA PRO A 428 5.17 -16.75 -9.35
C PRO A 428 5.02 -17.05 -7.85
N ASN A 429 5.46 -16.16 -6.95
CA ASN A 429 5.41 -16.37 -5.50
C ASN A 429 4.15 -15.79 -4.82
N ARG A 430 3.13 -15.44 -5.61
CA ARG A 430 1.91 -14.77 -5.11
C ARG A 430 0.91 -15.69 -4.40
N PHE A 431 1.09 -17.01 -4.55
CA PHE A 431 0.07 -18.00 -4.22
C PHE A 431 -0.08 -18.24 -2.72
N LEU A 432 -1.32 -18.41 -2.24
CA LEU A 432 -1.62 -18.84 -0.86
C LEU A 432 -2.00 -20.32 -0.77
N CYS A 433 -1.98 -21.01 -1.89
CA CYS A 433 -2.30 -22.43 -2.05
C CYS A 433 -1.46 -23.01 -3.20
N PRO A 434 -1.40 -24.33 -3.38
CA PRO A 434 -0.82 -24.93 -4.58
C PRO A 434 -1.46 -24.32 -5.84
N PRO A 435 -0.67 -23.82 -6.82
CA PRO A 435 -1.21 -23.14 -7.99
C PRO A 435 -2.19 -24.00 -8.78
N VAL A 436 -3.28 -23.39 -9.25
CA VAL A 436 -4.31 -24.07 -10.02
C VAL A 436 -4.16 -23.78 -11.51
N ALA A 437 -3.86 -24.81 -12.30
CA ALA A 437 -3.92 -24.73 -13.76
C ALA A 437 -5.36 -24.98 -14.22
N THR A 438 -5.90 -24.09 -15.06
CA THR A 438 -7.24 -24.25 -15.63
C THR A 438 -7.14 -24.35 -17.15
N PRO A 439 -7.82 -25.32 -17.80
CA PRO A 439 -7.90 -25.37 -19.26
C PRO A 439 -8.59 -24.13 -19.86
N ALA A 440 -9.44 -23.47 -19.07
CA ALA A 440 -10.18 -22.26 -19.43
C ALA A 440 -9.44 -20.94 -19.16
N ALA A 441 -8.21 -20.97 -18.62
CA ALA A 441 -7.30 -19.81 -18.71
C ALA A 441 -6.76 -19.71 -20.15
N LEU A 442 -7.67 -19.61 -21.13
CA LEU A 442 -7.37 -19.54 -22.54
C LEU A 442 -7.17 -18.08 -22.97
N THR A 443 -5.94 -17.81 -23.38
CA THR A 443 -5.60 -17.16 -24.66
C THR A 443 -6.26 -15.82 -25.00
N SER A 444 -6.40 -14.91 -24.04
CA SER A 444 -6.52 -13.47 -24.32
C SER A 444 -5.31 -12.71 -23.80
N ILE A 445 -4.13 -13.22 -24.11
CA ILE A 445 -2.92 -12.40 -24.13
C ILE A 445 -2.77 -11.93 -25.58
N PRO A 446 -3.14 -10.70 -25.96
CA PRO A 446 -2.21 -9.94 -26.76
C PRO A 446 -1.02 -9.70 -25.84
N ALA A 447 0.06 -10.45 -26.07
CA ALA A 447 1.34 -10.06 -25.50
C ALA A 447 1.59 -8.65 -26.03
N PRO A 448 1.92 -7.70 -25.14
CA PRO A 448 3.07 -7.91 -24.30
C PRO A 448 2.83 -7.56 -22.82
N ALA A 449 2.58 -8.58 -22.00
CA ALA A 449 3.54 -8.73 -20.90
C ALA A 449 4.91 -8.81 -21.59
N GLN A 450 5.77 -7.78 -21.43
CA GLN A 450 7.10 -7.63 -22.05
C GLN A 450 7.19 -6.80 -23.37
N ARG A 451 6.88 -5.49 -23.31
CA ARG A 451 7.66 -4.46 -24.04
C ARG A 451 8.47 -3.57 -23.10
N LEU A 452 8.80 -4.12 -21.94
CA LEU A 452 9.96 -3.69 -21.13
C LEU A 452 11.04 -4.79 -21.07
N ALA A 453 10.85 -5.93 -21.73
CA ALA A 453 11.94 -6.84 -22.05
C ALA A 453 12.70 -6.26 -23.26
N GLY A 454 13.82 -5.61 -22.99
CA GLY A 454 14.66 -4.99 -24.01
C GLY A 454 15.56 -3.88 -23.44
N ILE A 455 15.19 -3.30 -22.30
CA ILE A 455 16.06 -2.39 -21.55
C ILE A 455 16.22 -2.99 -20.16
N SER A 456 17.42 -3.49 -19.84
CA SER A 456 17.78 -3.87 -18.46
C SER A 456 17.25 -2.80 -17.51
N ALA A 457 16.36 -3.17 -16.59
CA ALA A 457 15.85 -2.21 -15.61
C ALA A 457 17.06 -1.67 -14.84
N ALA A 458 17.21 -0.34 -14.81
CA ALA A 458 18.29 0.28 -14.07
C ALA A 458 18.25 -0.26 -12.63
N PRO A 459 19.38 -0.74 -12.08
CA PRO A 459 19.36 -1.36 -10.76
C PRO A 459 19.43 -0.31 -9.65
N ILE A 460 19.12 -0.75 -8.43
CA ILE A 460 19.61 -0.15 -7.19
C ILE A 460 21.00 -0.72 -6.91
N LEU A 461 22.02 0.11 -6.68
CA LEU A 461 23.27 -0.37 -6.07
C LEU A 461 23.13 -0.39 -4.55
N ILE A 462 23.52 -1.49 -3.92
CA ILE A 462 23.51 -1.64 -2.47
C ILE A 462 24.94 -1.95 -2.05
N THR A 463 25.56 -1.10 -1.24
CA THR A 463 26.89 -1.40 -0.66
C THR A 463 26.75 -2.26 0.59
N GLY A 464 27.83 -2.90 1.05
CA GLY A 464 27.83 -3.63 2.32
C GLY A 464 27.33 -5.07 2.22
N ALA A 465 27.73 -5.80 1.17
CA ALA A 465 27.29 -7.17 0.89
C ALA A 465 27.38 -8.16 2.07
N THR A 466 28.33 -7.99 2.98
CA THR A 466 28.52 -8.86 4.14
C THR A 466 27.77 -8.40 5.40
N GLY A 467 27.16 -7.21 5.38
CA GLY A 467 26.43 -6.63 6.49
C GLY A 467 24.96 -7.04 6.54
N THR A 468 24.37 -7.00 7.75
CA THR A 468 22.95 -7.30 7.99
C THR A 468 22.02 -6.45 7.13
N LEU A 469 22.26 -5.13 7.09
CA LEU A 469 21.40 -4.20 6.36
C LEU A 469 21.50 -4.37 4.84
N GLY A 470 22.70 -4.56 4.29
CA GLY A 470 22.90 -4.79 2.85
C GLY A 470 22.18 -6.05 2.35
N ARG A 471 22.28 -7.15 3.12
CA ARG A 471 21.54 -8.39 2.83
C ARG A 471 20.03 -8.20 2.96
N ALA A 472 19.57 -7.44 3.96
CA ALA A 472 18.15 -7.13 4.15
C ALA A 472 17.57 -6.34 2.96
N PHE A 473 18.30 -5.33 2.46
CA PHE A 473 17.91 -4.60 1.24
C PHE A 473 17.87 -5.50 0.01
N ALA A 474 18.89 -6.34 -0.21
CA ALA A 474 18.92 -7.28 -1.33
C ALA A 474 17.72 -8.23 -1.29
N ARG A 475 17.44 -8.81 -0.12
CA ARG A 475 16.30 -9.70 0.11
C ARG A 475 14.97 -9.02 -0.21
N LEU A 476 14.75 -7.81 0.29
CA LEU A 476 13.49 -7.10 0.05
C LEU A 476 13.38 -6.55 -1.38
N CYS A 477 14.49 -6.17 -2.03
CA CYS A 477 14.49 -5.86 -3.47
C CYS A 477 14.07 -7.08 -4.29
N GLN A 478 14.58 -8.27 -3.98
CA GLN A 478 14.17 -9.51 -4.63
C GLN A 478 12.66 -9.77 -4.44
N LYS A 479 12.17 -9.71 -3.19
CA LYS A 479 10.74 -9.91 -2.86
C LYS A 479 9.82 -8.90 -3.58
N ARG A 480 10.28 -7.65 -3.71
CA ARG A 480 9.56 -6.53 -4.35
C ARG A 480 9.76 -6.45 -5.87
N ASN A 481 10.54 -7.37 -6.44
CA ASN A 481 10.91 -7.37 -7.86
C ASN A 481 11.50 -6.02 -8.31
N LEU A 482 12.43 -5.49 -7.51
CA LEU A 482 13.25 -4.33 -7.82
C LEU A 482 14.60 -4.83 -8.32
N ALA A 483 15.04 -4.39 -9.50
CA ALA A 483 16.38 -4.73 -9.99
C ALA A 483 17.43 -4.16 -9.04
N TYR A 484 18.40 -4.97 -8.63
CA TYR A 484 19.45 -4.56 -7.70
C TYR A 484 20.80 -5.23 -7.99
N LYS A 485 21.87 -4.62 -7.45
CA LYS A 485 23.21 -5.21 -7.35
C LYS A 485 23.74 -4.96 -5.94
N LEU A 486 24.02 -6.05 -5.23
CA LEU A 486 24.66 -6.02 -3.93
C LEU A 486 26.18 -6.08 -4.13
N LEU A 487 26.89 -5.06 -3.64
CA LEU A 487 28.31 -4.86 -3.87
C LEU A 487 29.11 -5.06 -2.57
N SER A 488 30.16 -5.85 -2.67
CA SER A 488 31.20 -5.96 -1.66
C SER A 488 32.21 -4.81 -1.78
N ARG A 489 33.12 -4.71 -0.81
CA ARG A 489 34.24 -3.76 -0.89
C ARG A 489 35.17 -4.02 -2.08
N GLN A 490 35.27 -5.27 -2.54
CA GLN A 490 36.10 -5.61 -3.71
C GLN A 490 35.44 -5.12 -5.01
N ASP A 491 34.11 -5.14 -5.06
CA ASP A 491 33.35 -4.63 -6.22
C ASP A 491 33.37 -3.09 -6.29
N MET A 492 33.24 -2.43 -5.13
CA MET A 492 33.30 -0.98 -5.00
C MET A 492 33.79 -0.57 -3.60
N ASP A 493 35.00 -0.03 -3.50
CA ASP A 493 35.47 0.63 -2.27
C ASP A 493 34.88 2.05 -2.25
N ILE A 494 33.96 2.28 -1.31
CA ILE A 494 33.23 3.54 -1.18
C ILE A 494 34.15 4.74 -0.89
N ALA A 495 35.36 4.50 -0.38
CA ALA A 495 36.33 5.53 -0.08
C ALA A 495 37.38 5.74 -1.19
N ASP A 496 37.25 5.05 -2.33
CA ASP A 496 38.01 5.33 -3.56
C ASP A 496 37.08 5.98 -4.61
N PRO A 497 37.25 7.29 -4.89
CA PRO A 497 36.44 7.99 -5.89
C PRO A 497 36.45 7.34 -7.28
N ALA A 498 37.59 6.80 -7.72
CA ALA A 498 37.69 6.16 -9.03
C ALA A 498 36.94 4.83 -9.06
N SER A 499 36.91 4.10 -7.95
CA SER A 499 36.12 2.87 -7.80
C SER A 499 34.62 3.13 -7.90
N VAL A 500 34.15 4.16 -7.19
CA VAL A 500 32.74 4.59 -7.23
C VAL A 500 32.33 5.02 -8.64
N GLU A 501 33.14 5.84 -9.31
CA GLU A 501 32.86 6.29 -10.69
C GLU A 501 32.77 5.11 -11.68
N ARG A 502 33.68 4.13 -11.58
CA ARG A 502 33.63 2.92 -12.42
C ARG A 502 32.35 2.13 -12.19
N ALA A 503 31.92 1.95 -10.94
CA ALA A 503 30.71 1.21 -10.62
C ALA A 503 29.45 1.92 -11.13
N LEU A 504 29.33 3.24 -10.94
CA LEU A 504 28.19 4.03 -11.44
C LEU A 504 28.13 4.00 -12.97
N ALA A 505 29.26 4.17 -13.66
CA ALA A 505 29.33 4.13 -15.12
C ALA A 505 28.98 2.74 -15.68
N HIS A 506 29.41 1.67 -15.00
CA HIS A 506 29.15 0.30 -15.42
C HIS A 506 27.69 -0.11 -15.22
N TYR A 507 27.13 0.11 -14.03
CA TYR A 507 25.78 -0.38 -13.69
C TYR A 507 24.65 0.59 -14.04
N LYS A 508 24.94 1.89 -14.18
CA LYS A 508 23.96 2.96 -14.47
C LYS A 508 22.72 2.88 -13.58
N PRO A 509 22.88 2.89 -12.24
CA PRO A 509 21.76 2.74 -11.34
C PRO A 509 20.87 3.97 -11.31
N TRP A 510 19.63 3.80 -10.83
CA TRP A 510 18.78 4.94 -10.50
C TRP A 510 18.88 5.35 -9.02
N ALA A 511 19.32 4.43 -8.15
CA ALA A 511 19.59 4.70 -6.75
C ALA A 511 20.83 3.94 -6.24
N LEU A 512 21.47 4.50 -5.22
CA LEU A 512 22.53 3.89 -4.43
C LEU A 512 22.13 3.92 -2.96
N ILE A 513 22.08 2.75 -2.32
CA ILE A 513 21.80 2.58 -0.90
C ILE A 513 23.12 2.24 -0.20
N ASN A 514 23.66 3.20 0.54
CA ASN A 514 24.91 3.03 1.27
C ASN A 514 24.67 2.34 2.61
N THR A 515 24.78 1.01 2.66
CA THR A 515 24.69 0.22 3.90
C THR A 515 26.06 -0.22 4.45
N SER A 516 27.14 0.16 3.76
CA SER A 516 28.50 -0.02 4.26
C SER A 516 28.88 1.04 5.29
N GLY A 517 29.79 0.67 6.19
CA GLY A 517 30.34 1.55 7.20
C GLY A 517 30.92 0.78 8.38
N TYR A 518 31.59 1.51 9.25
CA TYR A 518 32.11 0.99 10.50
C TYR A 518 31.00 0.96 11.54
N VAL A 519 30.70 -0.20 12.15
CA VAL A 519 29.54 -0.37 13.06
C VAL A 519 29.89 -0.77 14.50
N ARG A 520 31.15 -1.10 14.78
CA ARG A 520 31.59 -1.58 16.11
C ARG A 520 31.87 -0.38 17.02
N VAL A 521 30.84 0.10 17.73
CA VAL A 521 30.88 1.34 18.51
C VAL A 521 32.08 1.42 19.47
N ASP A 522 32.36 0.35 20.22
CA ASP A 522 33.47 0.33 21.17
C ASP A 522 34.86 0.27 20.50
N ASP A 523 34.97 -0.42 19.37
CA ASP A 523 36.24 -0.51 18.64
C ASP A 523 36.59 0.82 17.95
N ALA A 524 35.60 1.67 17.65
CA ALA A 524 35.81 2.95 17.02
C ALA A 524 36.68 3.90 17.86
N GLU A 525 36.70 3.75 19.19
CA GLU A 525 37.59 4.53 20.08
C GLU A 525 39.07 4.22 19.82
N ARG A 526 39.38 2.98 19.41
CA ARG A 526 40.75 2.55 19.07
C ARG A 526 41.05 2.67 17.58
N GLU A 527 40.03 2.55 16.72
CA GLU A 527 40.14 2.54 15.25
C GLU A 527 39.55 3.82 14.63
N ALA A 528 39.78 4.98 15.25
CA ALA A 528 39.14 6.24 14.86
C ALA A 528 39.34 6.60 13.38
N GLU A 529 40.56 6.52 12.86
CA GLU A 529 40.85 6.84 11.45
C GLU A 529 40.06 5.96 10.47
N ARG A 530 39.97 4.66 10.77
CA ARG A 530 39.20 3.71 9.95
C ARG A 530 37.71 4.03 10.02
N CYS A 531 37.19 4.32 11.22
CA CYS A 531 35.81 4.73 11.42
C CYS A 531 35.47 5.99 10.60
N MET A 532 36.30 7.03 10.66
CA MET A 532 36.12 8.26 9.89
C MET A 532 36.24 8.02 8.38
N ARG A 533 37.20 7.21 7.93
CA ARG A 533 37.36 6.86 6.52
C ARG A 533 36.11 6.20 5.95
N GLU A 534 35.58 5.21 6.66
CA GLU A 534 34.44 4.41 6.19
C GLU A 534 33.11 5.17 6.32
N ASN A 535 32.83 5.78 7.48
CA ASN A 535 31.54 6.42 7.75
C ASN A 535 31.43 7.85 7.18
N THR A 536 32.51 8.63 7.17
CA THR A 536 32.49 10.05 6.77
C THR A 536 33.01 10.22 5.35
N GLN A 537 34.27 9.90 5.10
CA GLN A 537 34.90 10.14 3.79
C GLN A 537 34.24 9.32 2.68
N GLY A 538 34.00 8.02 2.91
CA GLY A 538 33.35 7.16 1.93
C GLY A 538 31.93 7.62 1.59
N ALA A 539 31.14 7.99 2.59
CA ALA A 539 29.79 8.52 2.36
C ALA A 539 29.79 9.84 1.57
N ALA A 540 30.72 10.75 1.86
CA ALA A 540 30.87 12.01 1.13
C ALA A 540 31.25 11.79 -0.35
N ILE A 541 32.14 10.83 -0.64
CA ILE A 541 32.50 10.44 -2.00
C ILE A 541 31.28 9.91 -2.76
N LEU A 542 30.51 9.01 -2.14
CA LEU A 542 29.27 8.49 -2.72
C LEU A 542 28.27 9.60 -3.02
N ALA A 543 28.09 10.55 -2.09
CA ALA A 543 27.19 11.70 -2.26
C ALA A 543 27.59 12.56 -3.46
N ALA A 544 28.86 12.96 -3.53
CA ALA A 544 29.37 13.77 -4.63
C ALA A 544 29.22 13.06 -5.99
N ALA A 545 29.48 11.75 -6.05
CA ALA A 545 29.31 10.97 -7.27
C ALA A 545 27.82 10.83 -7.65
N CYS A 546 26.94 10.50 -6.70
CA CYS A 546 25.51 10.38 -6.96
C CYS A 546 24.90 11.70 -7.45
N ALA A 547 25.29 12.85 -6.88
CA ALA A 547 24.85 14.15 -7.34
C ALA A 547 25.24 14.43 -8.80
N ARG A 548 26.49 14.12 -9.19
CA ARG A 548 26.95 14.28 -10.59
C ARG A 548 26.17 13.44 -11.59
N HIS A 549 25.79 12.22 -11.21
CA HIS A 549 25.10 11.26 -12.09
C HIS A 549 23.57 11.33 -11.99
N GLY A 550 23.00 12.21 -11.16
CA GLY A 550 21.56 12.27 -10.92
C GLY A 550 20.99 11.00 -10.26
N VAL A 551 21.81 10.29 -9.49
CA VAL A 551 21.44 9.06 -8.77
C VAL A 551 20.89 9.43 -7.40
N HIS A 552 19.78 8.82 -7.00
CA HIS A 552 19.26 8.98 -5.64
C HIS A 552 20.19 8.27 -4.64
N LEU A 553 20.62 8.96 -3.58
CA LEU A 553 21.44 8.37 -2.53
C LEU A 553 20.60 8.21 -1.26
N THR A 554 20.57 7.00 -0.70
CA THR A 554 20.14 6.76 0.68
C THR A 554 21.34 6.35 1.51
N THR A 555 21.57 6.96 2.67
CA THR A 555 22.64 6.57 3.60
C THR A 555 22.16 6.61 5.06
N PHE A 556 22.91 5.98 5.97
CA PHE A 556 22.48 5.74 7.34
C PHE A 556 23.39 6.43 8.36
N SER A 557 22.73 7.13 9.28
CA SER A 557 23.27 7.70 10.49
C SER A 557 22.76 6.90 11.72
N SER A 558 22.95 7.43 12.92
CA SER A 558 22.63 6.78 14.19
C SER A 558 21.99 7.76 15.15
N ASP A 559 21.22 7.25 16.09
CA ASP A 559 20.84 7.92 17.34
C ASP A 559 22.04 8.36 18.22
N LEU A 560 23.20 7.72 18.07
CA LEU A 560 24.46 8.08 18.76
C LEU A 560 25.07 9.42 18.31
N VAL A 561 24.41 10.15 17.39
CA VAL A 561 24.72 11.56 17.09
C VAL A 561 24.28 12.50 18.21
N PHE A 562 23.50 12.04 19.19
CA PHE A 562 23.01 12.85 20.31
C PHE A 562 23.75 12.55 21.63
N ASP A 563 23.71 13.52 22.55
CA ASP A 563 24.41 13.44 23.86
C ASP A 563 23.58 12.77 24.97
N GLY A 564 22.29 12.61 24.72
CA GLY A 564 21.34 12.03 25.66
C GLY A 564 20.93 12.89 26.85
N ARG A 565 21.09 14.21 26.75
CA ARG A 565 20.65 15.15 27.80
C ARG A 565 19.20 15.60 27.66
N SER A 566 18.57 15.35 26.52
CA SER A 566 17.17 15.72 26.30
C SER A 566 16.21 14.97 27.24
N ALA A 567 15.19 15.68 27.72
CA ALA A 567 14.06 15.11 28.47
C ALA A 567 12.90 14.66 27.57
N ARG A 568 13.01 14.87 26.25
CA ARG A 568 12.04 14.46 25.23
C ARG A 568 12.73 13.69 24.09
N PRO A 569 12.00 12.89 23.30
CA PRO A 569 12.56 12.30 22.07
C PRO A 569 13.21 13.36 21.18
N TYR A 570 14.34 12.99 20.57
CA TYR A 570 15.04 13.85 19.61
C TYR A 570 14.29 13.86 18.28
N VAL A 571 14.16 15.05 17.69
CA VAL A 571 13.62 15.28 16.34
C VAL A 571 14.73 15.67 15.37
N GLU A 572 14.45 15.62 14.06
CA GLU A 572 15.45 15.84 13.02
C GLU A 572 16.17 17.19 13.15
N SER A 573 15.45 18.22 13.59
CA SER A 573 15.91 19.59 13.81
C SER A 573 16.73 19.82 15.08
N ASP A 574 16.83 18.83 15.98
CA ASP A 574 17.63 18.96 17.21
C ASP A 574 19.15 18.99 16.90
N PRO A 575 19.94 19.73 17.70
CA PRO A 575 21.38 19.83 17.51
C PRO A 575 22.09 18.49 17.77
N VAL A 576 22.98 18.14 16.84
CA VAL A 576 23.83 16.94 16.91
C VAL A 576 25.04 17.19 17.80
N THR A 577 25.19 16.39 18.87
CA THR A 577 26.27 16.51 19.86
C THR A 577 26.73 15.10 20.31
N PRO A 578 27.52 14.38 19.50
CA PRO A 578 27.88 12.99 19.80
C PRO A 578 28.87 12.85 20.97
N LEU A 579 28.75 11.78 21.75
CA LEU A 579 29.65 11.49 22.89
C LEU A 579 30.89 10.67 22.54
N ASN A 580 30.84 9.88 21.47
CA ASN A 580 31.88 8.90 21.10
C ASN A 580 32.34 9.06 19.65
N VAL A 581 33.43 8.38 19.28
CA VAL A 581 34.03 8.48 17.93
C VAL A 581 33.07 8.01 16.84
N TYR A 582 32.31 6.94 17.08
CA TYR A 582 31.32 6.44 16.10
C TYR A 582 30.23 7.47 15.82
N GLY A 583 29.63 8.05 16.86
CA GLY A 583 28.63 9.12 16.77
C GLY A 583 29.17 10.33 16.03
N ARG A 584 30.41 10.74 16.32
CA ARG A 584 31.09 11.83 15.60
C ARG A 584 31.25 11.53 14.11
N SER A 585 31.67 10.31 13.76
CA SER A 585 31.81 9.91 12.35
C SER A 585 30.49 10.01 11.58
N LYS A 586 29.37 9.67 12.23
CA LYS A 586 28.03 9.76 11.65
C LYS A 586 27.57 11.21 11.53
N ALA A 587 27.75 12.03 12.57
CA ALA A 587 27.44 13.46 12.54
C ALA A 587 28.15 14.20 11.41
N GLU A 588 29.46 13.98 11.25
CA GLU A 588 30.24 14.59 10.16
C GLU A 588 29.82 14.04 8.78
N SER A 589 29.40 12.77 8.71
CA SER A 589 28.85 12.16 7.49
C SER A 589 27.56 12.84 7.05
N GLU A 590 26.62 13.11 7.98
CA GLU A 590 25.37 13.81 7.67
C GLU A 590 25.63 15.16 7.01
N GLN A 591 26.55 15.95 7.59
CA GLN A 591 26.92 17.27 7.07
C GLN A 591 27.58 17.17 5.69
N ALA A 592 28.56 16.29 5.53
CA ALA A 592 29.30 16.14 4.28
C ALA A 592 28.42 15.62 3.14
N VAL A 593 27.54 14.65 3.42
CA VAL A 593 26.61 14.08 2.43
C VAL A 593 25.61 15.13 1.96
N LEU A 594 24.97 15.86 2.88
CA LEU A 594 23.96 16.85 2.51
C LEU A 594 24.56 18.09 1.84
N ALA A 595 25.80 18.46 2.17
CA ALA A 595 26.53 19.51 1.46
C ALA A 595 26.87 19.10 0.01
N ALA A 596 27.23 17.84 -0.22
CA ALA A 596 27.59 17.34 -1.54
C ALA A 596 26.37 16.96 -2.42
N HIS A 597 25.29 16.48 -1.79
CA HIS A 597 24.05 16.05 -2.45
C HIS A 597 22.82 16.42 -1.60
N PRO A 598 22.26 17.63 -1.79
CA PRO A 598 21.05 18.05 -1.07
C PRO A 598 19.82 17.18 -1.33
N GLY A 599 19.82 16.38 -2.42
CA GLY A 599 18.78 15.41 -2.75
C GLY A 599 18.99 14.02 -2.14
N ALA A 600 20.03 13.82 -1.32
CA ALA A 600 20.24 12.55 -0.62
C ALA A 600 19.27 12.39 0.57
N LEU A 601 18.89 11.14 0.83
CA LEU A 601 18.15 10.72 2.01
C LEU A 601 19.14 10.22 3.08
N VAL A 602 19.13 10.85 4.25
CA VAL A 602 19.96 10.44 5.39
C VAL A 602 19.06 9.91 6.50
N VAL A 603 19.14 8.62 6.77
CA VAL A 603 18.28 7.94 7.74
C VAL A 603 19.00 7.82 9.07
N ARG A 604 18.58 8.59 10.08
CA ARG A 604 18.92 8.33 11.48
C ARG A 604 18.01 7.23 11.98
N THR A 605 18.62 6.25 12.61
CA THR A 605 17.93 5.08 13.15
C THR A 605 18.67 4.61 14.39
N SER A 606 18.09 3.64 15.07
CA SER A 606 18.53 3.18 16.39
C SER A 606 18.72 1.66 16.37
N ALA A 607 19.00 1.08 17.54
CA ALA A 607 19.22 -0.34 17.80
C ALA A 607 18.43 -1.28 16.87
N PHE A 608 19.14 -1.94 15.95
CA PHE A 608 18.53 -2.89 15.02
C PHE A 608 18.17 -4.21 15.68
N PHE A 609 17.00 -4.73 15.32
CA PHE A 609 16.64 -6.13 15.51
C PHE A 609 15.88 -6.65 14.29
N GLY A 610 15.91 -7.96 14.07
CA GLY A 610 15.19 -8.55 12.94
C GLY A 610 15.47 -10.05 12.79
N PRO A 611 14.63 -10.78 12.05
CA PRO A 611 14.71 -12.23 11.97
C PRO A 611 15.90 -12.72 11.12
N TRP A 612 16.60 -11.83 10.41
CA TRP A 612 17.65 -12.18 9.45
C TRP A 612 19.08 -12.07 10.01
N ASP A 613 19.21 -11.64 11.26
CA ASP A 613 20.50 -11.52 11.95
C ASP A 613 20.48 -12.31 13.26
N ARG A 614 21.29 -13.37 13.34
CA ARG A 614 21.34 -14.22 14.53
C ARG A 614 22.11 -13.59 15.70
N HIS A 615 22.78 -12.45 15.49
CA HIS A 615 23.63 -11.80 16.48
C HIS A 615 23.05 -10.47 17.00
N ASN A 616 21.81 -10.13 16.63
CA ASN A 616 21.17 -8.94 17.20
C ASN A 616 20.79 -9.15 18.68
N PHE A 617 20.67 -8.06 19.42
CA PHE A 617 20.42 -8.06 20.87
C PHE A 617 19.21 -8.91 21.28
N VAL A 618 18.08 -8.75 20.58
CA VAL A 618 16.84 -9.48 20.91
C VAL A 618 17.03 -10.98 20.71
N THR A 619 17.69 -11.40 19.63
CA THR A 619 18.01 -12.82 19.40
C THR A 619 18.94 -13.38 20.48
N LEU A 620 19.99 -12.64 20.84
CA LEU A 620 20.94 -13.07 21.88
C LEU A 620 20.26 -13.21 23.24
N ALA A 621 19.42 -12.24 23.63
CA ALA A 621 18.68 -12.26 24.88
C ALA A 621 17.76 -13.48 24.96
N LEU A 622 16.89 -13.69 23.95
CA LEU A 622 15.97 -14.82 23.94
C LEU A 622 16.70 -16.17 23.97
N ASN A 623 17.78 -16.31 23.19
CA ASN A 623 18.55 -17.55 23.17
C ASN A 623 19.21 -17.86 24.52
N ALA A 624 19.72 -16.85 25.24
CA ALA A 624 20.29 -17.03 26.58
C ALA A 624 19.20 -17.44 27.58
N LEU A 625 18.05 -16.75 27.57
CA LEU A 625 16.92 -17.04 28.45
C LEU A 625 16.35 -18.44 28.22
N GLU A 626 16.25 -18.91 26.97
CA GLU A 626 15.84 -20.28 26.63
C GLU A 626 16.79 -21.35 27.18
N ARG A 627 18.09 -21.04 27.23
CA ARG A 627 19.10 -21.93 27.82
C ARG A 627 19.17 -21.82 29.35
N GLY A 628 18.37 -20.95 29.97
CA GLY A 628 18.45 -20.66 31.41
C GLY A 628 19.75 -19.95 31.82
N GLU A 629 20.44 -19.32 30.87
CA GLU A 629 21.64 -18.54 31.13
C GLU A 629 21.26 -17.14 31.63
N THR A 630 22.10 -16.55 32.49
CA THR A 630 21.94 -15.17 32.92
C THR A 630 22.22 -14.22 31.76
N PHE A 631 21.27 -13.33 31.46
CA PHE A 631 21.45 -12.26 30.48
C PHE A 631 21.36 -10.91 31.18
N ALA A 632 22.44 -10.14 31.19
CA ALA A 632 22.47 -8.80 31.77
C ALA A 632 22.21 -7.73 30.70
N ALA A 633 21.35 -6.77 31.01
CA ALA A 633 20.99 -5.68 30.09
C ALA A 633 20.88 -4.34 30.82
N ALA A 634 21.25 -3.26 30.10
CA ALA A 634 21.21 -1.90 30.64
C ALA A 634 19.78 -1.45 30.97
N ASP A 635 19.57 -1.00 32.20
CA ASP A 635 18.29 -0.47 32.71
C ASP A 635 18.26 1.07 32.78
N ASP A 636 19.38 1.73 32.48
CA ASP A 636 19.59 3.17 32.53
C ASP A 636 19.87 3.79 31.15
N MET A 637 19.66 3.02 30.07
CA MET A 637 19.86 3.44 28.68
C MET A 637 18.58 3.24 27.87
N THR A 638 17.86 4.32 27.60
CA THR A 638 16.61 4.31 26.84
C THR A 638 16.84 4.57 25.36
N VAL A 639 16.33 3.66 24.51
CA VAL A 639 16.44 3.69 23.04
C VAL A 639 15.07 3.56 22.39
N SER A 640 15.00 3.81 21.08
CA SER A 640 13.83 3.52 20.23
C SER A 640 14.17 2.43 19.20
N PRO A 641 13.99 1.13 19.52
CA PRO A 641 14.47 0.02 18.67
C PRO A 641 13.89 0.06 17.26
N THR A 642 14.65 -0.47 16.30
CA THR A 642 14.26 -0.46 14.88
C THR A 642 14.26 -1.86 14.29
N TYR A 643 13.09 -2.27 13.81
CA TYR A 643 12.89 -3.53 13.11
C TYR A 643 13.36 -3.43 11.67
N VAL A 644 14.40 -4.19 11.33
CA VAL A 644 15.10 -4.10 10.04
C VAL A 644 14.15 -4.28 8.84
N PRO A 645 13.20 -5.24 8.83
CA PRO A 645 12.25 -5.35 7.72
C PRO A 645 11.43 -4.07 7.48
N ASP A 646 10.91 -3.44 8.53
CA ASP A 646 10.11 -2.20 8.41
C ASP A 646 10.96 -1.04 7.90
N LEU A 647 12.18 -0.91 8.44
CA LEU A 647 13.14 0.11 8.03
C LEU A 647 13.43 0.02 6.54
N VAL A 648 13.74 -1.18 6.04
CA VAL A 648 14.10 -1.39 4.65
C VAL A 648 12.91 -1.18 3.72
N HIS A 649 11.71 -1.67 4.08
CA HIS A 649 10.49 -1.39 3.32
C HIS A 649 10.25 0.10 3.16
N THR A 650 10.35 0.85 4.27
CA THR A 650 10.15 2.30 4.30
C THR A 650 11.22 3.04 3.52
N CYS A 651 12.51 2.68 3.67
CA CYS A 651 13.59 3.31 2.92
C CYS A 651 13.43 3.14 1.41
N LEU A 652 13.01 1.96 0.96
CA LEU A 652 12.74 1.72 -0.46
C LEU A 652 11.56 2.55 -0.97
N ASP A 653 10.48 2.69 -0.19
CA ASP A 653 9.35 3.57 -0.57
C ASP A 653 9.78 5.03 -0.64
N LEU A 654 10.53 5.53 0.34
CA LEU A 654 11.06 6.90 0.36
C LEU A 654 12.04 7.16 -0.80
N ALA A 655 12.87 6.17 -1.16
CA ALA A 655 13.76 6.26 -2.32
C ALA A 655 12.99 6.33 -3.65
N ILE A 656 11.90 5.56 -3.78
CA ILE A 656 11.00 5.61 -4.94
C ILE A 656 10.24 6.94 -5.01
N ASP A 657 9.83 7.47 -3.85
CA ASP A 657 9.22 8.79 -3.67
C ASP A 657 10.23 9.94 -3.90
N ARG A 658 11.54 9.62 -3.97
CA ARG A 658 12.67 10.57 -4.04
C ARG A 658 12.72 11.57 -2.88
N GLU A 659 12.39 11.10 -1.68
CA GLU A 659 12.53 11.89 -0.46
C GLU A 659 13.99 12.22 -0.17
N SER A 660 14.25 13.35 0.49
CA SER A 660 15.61 13.82 0.79
C SER A 660 15.70 14.43 2.17
N GLY A 661 16.92 14.76 2.61
CA GLY A 661 17.22 15.32 3.92
C GLY A 661 17.31 14.24 5.01
N VAL A 662 17.41 14.69 6.27
CA VAL A 662 17.44 13.79 7.43
C VAL A 662 16.04 13.27 7.72
N TRP A 663 15.94 11.98 8.03
CA TRP A 663 14.72 11.32 8.51
C TRP A 663 15.05 10.42 9.70
N HIS A 664 14.23 10.49 10.74
CA HIS A 664 14.25 9.53 11.85
C HIS A 664 13.33 8.35 11.50
N LEU A 665 13.90 7.15 11.33
CA LEU A 665 13.14 5.92 11.06
C LEU A 665 13.39 4.89 12.16
N ASN A 666 12.40 4.74 13.04
CA ASN A 666 12.36 3.77 14.14
C ASN A 666 10.92 3.32 14.41
N ASN A 667 10.76 2.13 14.97
CA ASN A 667 9.43 1.73 15.44
C ASN A 667 9.00 2.64 16.60
N SER A 668 7.71 2.95 16.66
CA SER A 668 7.17 3.83 17.69
C SER A 668 7.22 3.13 19.05
N GLY A 669 7.76 3.82 20.06
CA GLY A 669 7.99 3.31 21.41
C GLY A 669 9.40 3.61 21.90
N SER A 670 9.57 3.69 23.22
CA SER A 670 10.86 3.87 23.87
C SER A 670 10.99 2.88 25.01
N VAL A 671 12.12 2.21 25.09
CA VAL A 671 12.41 1.17 26.10
C VAL A 671 13.87 1.22 26.48
N THR A 672 14.18 0.81 27.71
CA THR A 672 15.56 0.45 28.07
C THR A 672 15.95 -0.87 27.39
N TRP A 673 17.26 -1.18 27.35
CA TRP A 673 17.71 -2.48 26.83
C TRP A 673 17.15 -3.65 27.66
N TYR A 674 17.07 -3.49 28.99
CA TYR A 674 16.43 -4.46 29.88
C TYR A 674 14.94 -4.65 29.53
N GLU A 675 14.19 -3.56 29.38
CA GLU A 675 12.76 -3.61 29.02
C GLU A 675 12.54 -4.23 27.65
N LEU A 676 13.41 -3.97 26.67
CA LEU A 676 13.35 -4.61 25.35
C LEU A 676 13.50 -6.12 25.44
N ALA A 677 14.49 -6.62 26.19
CA ALA A 677 14.70 -8.05 26.40
C ALA A 677 13.50 -8.68 27.12
N LYS A 678 12.97 -8.00 28.14
CA LYS A 678 11.80 -8.44 28.89
C LYS A 678 10.55 -8.55 28.01
N LEU A 679 10.25 -7.50 27.25
CA LEU A 679 9.09 -7.47 26.34
C LEU A 679 9.18 -8.54 25.26
N ALA A 680 10.38 -8.78 24.73
CA ALA A 680 10.60 -9.85 23.77
C ALA A 680 10.36 -11.24 24.40
N ALA A 681 10.85 -11.47 25.62
CA ALA A 681 10.66 -12.74 26.33
C ALA A 681 9.19 -13.00 26.63
N GLU A 682 8.45 -11.98 27.09
CA GLU A 682 7.01 -12.04 27.34
C GLU A 682 6.23 -12.43 26.07
N LYS A 683 6.51 -11.77 24.93
CA LYS A 683 5.86 -12.09 23.65
C LYS A 683 6.22 -13.48 23.11
N ALA A 684 7.41 -13.97 23.43
CA ALA A 684 7.85 -15.30 23.04
C ALA A 684 7.35 -16.42 23.96
N GLY A 685 6.74 -16.09 25.11
CA GLY A 685 6.37 -17.06 26.13
C GLY A 685 7.58 -17.69 26.85
N ILE A 686 8.72 -16.98 26.90
CA ILE A 686 9.97 -17.43 27.52
C ILE A 686 10.11 -16.81 28.91
N SER A 687 10.57 -17.58 29.90
CA SER A 687 10.81 -17.09 31.25
C SER A 687 11.90 -16.01 31.29
N SER A 688 11.62 -14.89 31.95
CA SER A 688 12.57 -13.80 32.17
C SER A 688 13.30 -13.89 33.52
N ALA A 689 13.22 -15.04 34.22
CA ALA A 689 13.78 -15.22 35.56
C ALA A 689 15.31 -15.02 35.63
N THR A 690 16.03 -15.27 34.54
CA THR A 690 17.48 -15.08 34.43
C THR A 690 17.88 -13.77 33.75
N LEU A 691 16.92 -12.87 33.48
CA LEU A 691 17.17 -11.53 32.97
C LEU A 691 17.53 -10.59 34.12
N VAL A 692 18.73 -10.01 34.08
CA VAL A 692 19.27 -9.14 35.14
C VAL A 692 19.39 -7.71 34.64
N ALA A 693 18.77 -6.78 35.38
CA ALA A 693 18.95 -5.34 35.20
C ALA A 693 20.32 -4.93 35.74
N GLN A 694 21.09 -4.18 34.96
CA GLN A 694 22.42 -3.74 35.34
C GLN A 694 22.71 -2.35 34.77
N SER A 695 23.22 -1.42 35.58
CA SER A 695 23.57 -0.09 35.07
C SER A 695 24.64 -0.16 33.96
N SER A 696 24.54 0.75 33.00
CA SER A 696 25.49 0.90 31.89
C SER A 696 26.94 1.01 32.38
N SER A 697 27.16 1.68 33.52
CA SER A 697 28.47 1.84 34.15
C SER A 697 29.10 0.51 34.60
N ALA A 698 28.28 -0.42 35.08
CA ALA A 698 28.70 -1.74 35.51
C ALA A 698 28.93 -2.72 34.34
N LEU A 699 28.43 -2.40 33.13
CA LEU A 699 28.70 -3.17 31.91
C LEU A 699 30.09 -2.88 31.32
N GLY A 700 30.78 -1.82 31.79
CA GLY A 700 32.19 -1.56 31.44
C GLY A 700 32.44 -1.27 29.96
N MET A 701 31.46 -0.70 29.26
CA MET A 701 31.57 -0.42 27.82
C MET A 701 32.64 0.65 27.51
N PRO A 702 33.59 0.40 26.59
CA PRO A 702 34.65 1.35 26.25
C PRO A 702 34.17 2.71 25.71
N ALA A 703 33.16 2.73 24.84
CA ALA A 703 32.62 3.96 24.27
C ALA A 703 31.50 4.51 25.15
N ALA A 704 31.58 5.82 25.47
CA ALA A 704 30.50 6.53 26.14
C ALA A 704 29.23 6.51 25.27
N ARG A 705 28.10 6.13 25.85
CA ARG A 705 26.80 6.09 25.17
C ARG A 705 25.80 7.00 25.89
N PRO A 706 24.89 7.66 25.16
CA PRO A 706 23.86 8.47 25.76
C PRO A 706 22.92 7.61 26.62
N ALA A 707 22.54 8.13 27.80
CA ALA A 707 21.52 7.50 28.64
C ALA A 707 20.12 7.53 27.97
N TYR A 708 19.90 8.45 27.03
CA TYR A 708 18.64 8.62 26.32
C TYR A 708 18.89 8.95 24.85
N SER A 709 18.53 8.06 23.91
CA SER A 709 18.72 8.29 22.46
C SER A 709 17.45 8.07 21.64
N VAL A 710 16.29 8.19 22.29
CA VAL A 710 14.98 7.99 21.66
C VAL A 710 14.77 8.98 20.51
N LEU A 711 14.40 8.45 19.35
CA LEU A 711 14.10 9.23 18.16
C LEU A 711 12.58 9.36 17.96
N HIS A 712 12.15 10.55 17.56
CA HIS A 712 10.83 10.85 17.00
C HIS A 712 11.01 11.59 15.68
N SER A 713 10.14 11.34 14.69
CA SER A 713 10.20 12.03 13.41
C SER A 713 9.18 13.16 13.34
N GLU A 714 9.64 14.39 13.12
CA GLU A 714 8.77 15.52 12.78
C GLU A 714 8.33 15.49 11.31
N ARG A 715 8.93 14.60 10.50
CA ARG A 715 8.61 14.43 9.08
C ARG A 715 7.52 13.39 8.84
N GLY A 716 7.37 12.41 9.74
CA GLY A 716 6.24 11.50 9.75
C GLY A 716 6.53 10.17 10.44
N VAL A 717 5.51 9.59 11.07
CA VAL A 717 5.63 8.30 11.76
C VAL A 717 5.26 7.17 10.80
N LEU A 718 6.27 6.59 10.15
CA LEU A 718 6.06 5.64 9.05
C LEU A 718 6.15 4.17 9.47
N LEU A 719 6.91 3.87 10.53
CA LEU A 719 7.11 2.51 11.02
C LEU A 719 6.03 2.14 12.06
N PRO A 720 5.56 0.87 12.09
CA PRO A 720 4.65 0.38 13.12
C PRO A 720 5.16 0.53 14.55
N LYS A 721 4.26 0.34 15.52
CA LYS A 721 4.62 0.26 16.94
C LYS A 721 5.59 -0.90 17.22
N LEU A 722 6.45 -0.72 18.21
CA LEU A 722 7.45 -1.73 18.60
C LEU A 722 6.81 -3.07 18.96
N GLU A 723 5.65 -3.06 19.60
CA GLU A 723 4.95 -4.29 20.01
C GLU A 723 4.56 -5.15 18.81
N ASN A 724 4.06 -4.52 17.74
CA ASN A 724 3.73 -5.19 16.49
C ASN A 724 4.97 -5.72 15.77
N ALA A 725 6.07 -4.98 15.81
CA ALA A 725 7.34 -5.42 15.23
C ALA A 725 7.92 -6.63 15.97
N LEU A 726 7.82 -6.66 17.31
CA LEU A 726 8.23 -7.81 18.11
C LEU A 726 7.36 -9.04 17.86
N GLU A 727 6.05 -8.89 17.73
CA GLU A 727 5.14 -9.98 17.34
C GLU A 727 5.57 -10.63 16.02
N ARG A 728 5.76 -9.82 14.97
CA ARG A 728 6.24 -10.31 13.67
C ARG A 728 7.65 -10.88 13.72
N TYR A 729 8.52 -10.35 14.58
CA TYR A 729 9.84 -10.93 14.81
C TYR A 729 9.73 -12.33 15.41
N ILE A 730 8.88 -12.54 16.43
CA ILE A 730 8.66 -13.83 17.07
C ILE A 730 8.06 -14.84 16.10
N GLU A 731 7.07 -14.45 15.29
CA GLU A 731 6.48 -15.31 14.26
C GLU A 731 7.51 -15.83 13.23
N LEU A 732 8.51 -15.00 12.91
CA LEU A 732 9.55 -15.33 11.93
C LEU A 732 10.82 -15.91 12.57
N ARG A 733 10.91 -15.91 13.90
CA ARG A 733 12.08 -16.41 14.62
C ARG A 733 12.14 -17.93 14.47
N GLY A 734 13.27 -18.44 13.97
CA GLY A 734 13.48 -19.88 13.78
C GLY A 734 12.81 -20.47 12.54
N VAL A 735 12.24 -19.64 11.67
CA VAL A 735 11.81 -20.07 10.33
C VAL A 735 13.02 -20.09 9.41
N ASP A 736 13.43 -21.28 8.96
CA ASP A 736 14.44 -21.41 7.91
C ASP A 736 13.88 -20.83 6.61
N ASP A 737 14.66 -19.94 5.98
CA ASP A 737 14.33 -19.40 4.66
C ASP A 737 15.33 -19.98 3.65
N PRO A 738 14.93 -21.01 2.89
CA PRO A 738 15.82 -21.69 1.94
C PRO A 738 16.37 -20.77 0.86
N GLU A 739 15.58 -19.79 0.38
CA GLU A 739 16.02 -18.83 -0.64
C GLU A 739 17.11 -17.90 -0.09
N TYR A 740 17.02 -17.54 1.19
CA TYR A 740 18.05 -16.76 1.88
C TYR A 740 19.28 -17.58 2.21
N GLU A 741 19.11 -18.82 2.67
CA GLU A 741 20.26 -19.71 2.86
C GLU A 741 21.02 -19.93 1.55
N GLU A 742 20.31 -20.05 0.43
CA GLU A 742 20.91 -20.16 -0.90
C GLU A 742 21.59 -18.85 -1.31
N LEU A 743 20.99 -17.68 -1.05
CA LEU A 743 21.65 -16.37 -1.24
C LEU A 743 22.96 -16.28 -0.42
N VAL A 744 22.93 -16.68 0.85
CA VAL A 744 24.10 -16.69 1.74
C VAL A 744 25.17 -17.66 1.24
N LYS A 745 24.80 -18.91 0.90
CA LYS A 745 25.70 -19.95 0.38
C LYS A 745 26.34 -19.56 -0.96
N THR A 746 25.58 -18.95 -1.87
CA THR A 746 26.07 -18.47 -3.18
C THR A 746 27.06 -17.31 -3.03
N MET A 747 27.01 -16.58 -1.91
CA MET A 747 27.93 -15.48 -1.61
C MET A 747 29.20 -15.97 -0.90
N GLU A 748 29.08 -16.92 0.03
CA GLU A 748 30.24 -17.54 0.70
C GLU A 748 31.14 -18.28 -0.31
N THR A 749 30.55 -18.88 -1.34
CA THR A 749 31.27 -19.54 -2.45
C THR A 749 31.93 -18.59 -3.45
N ARG A 750 31.62 -17.28 -3.41
CA ARG A 750 32.24 -16.23 -4.24
C ARG A 750 33.39 -15.49 -3.57
N VAL A 751 33.68 -15.78 -2.30
CA VAL A 751 34.93 -15.37 -1.65
C VAL A 751 36.02 -16.36 -2.10
N PRO A 752 37.07 -15.96 -2.85
CA PRO A 752 38.17 -16.87 -3.10
C PRO A 752 38.76 -17.26 -1.75
N ALA A 753 38.89 -18.57 -1.50
CA ALA A 753 39.63 -19.08 -0.36
C ALA A 753 40.99 -18.38 -0.33
N ALA A 754 41.21 -17.56 0.70
CA ALA A 754 42.46 -16.83 0.85
C ALA A 754 43.61 -17.85 0.85
N SER A 755 44.47 -17.73 -0.16
CA SER A 755 45.65 -18.54 -0.39
C SER A 755 46.58 -18.45 0.83
N GLY A 756 46.53 -19.47 1.68
CA GLY A 756 47.52 -19.70 2.73
C GLY A 756 48.74 -20.43 2.20
N HIS A 757 49.52 -19.80 1.32
CA HIS A 757 50.92 -20.20 1.13
C HIS A 757 51.76 -19.52 2.22
N ARG A 758 51.91 -20.18 3.37
CA ARG A 758 53.08 -19.96 4.21
C ARG A 758 54.23 -20.74 3.59
N GLN A 759 55.18 -20.03 2.99
CA GLN A 759 56.53 -20.54 2.77
C GLN A 759 57.11 -20.88 4.14
N GLN A 760 57.38 -22.17 4.39
CA GLN A 760 58.32 -22.60 5.41
C GLN A 760 59.71 -22.64 4.74
N GLU A 761 60.63 -21.89 5.32
CA GLU A 761 62.07 -22.02 5.07
C GLU A 761 62.54 -23.38 5.59
N GLU A 762 63.10 -24.21 4.72
CA GLU A 762 63.99 -25.31 5.11
C GLU A 762 65.39 -25.02 4.54
N THR A 763 66.33 -24.74 5.45
CA THR A 763 67.75 -25.01 5.25
C THR A 763 68.02 -26.52 5.38
N PRO A 764 68.98 -27.09 4.64
CA PRO A 764 69.14 -28.53 4.51
C PRO A 764 70.06 -29.12 5.59
N ALA A 765 69.72 -30.31 6.10
CA ALA A 765 70.68 -31.36 6.42
C ALA A 765 69.98 -32.72 6.62
N GLU A 766 70.32 -33.61 5.72
CA GLU A 766 70.36 -35.08 5.76
C GLU A 766 69.95 -35.85 7.03
N ALA A 767 69.35 -37.01 6.73
CA ALA A 767 69.67 -38.35 7.25
C ALA A 767 68.74 -39.02 8.29
N VAL A 768 68.18 -40.14 7.80
CA VAL A 768 68.08 -41.46 8.46
C VAL A 768 66.86 -41.73 9.36
N ALA A 769 65.96 -42.53 8.77
CA ALA A 769 65.35 -43.77 9.26
C ALA A 769 64.82 -43.88 10.70
N GLY A 770 63.63 -44.48 10.80
CA GLY A 770 63.34 -45.46 11.86
C GLY A 770 62.14 -45.11 12.72
N GLN A 771 61.09 -45.90 12.54
CA GLN A 771 59.87 -45.95 13.34
C GLN A 771 60.13 -46.02 14.85
N LEU A 772 59.33 -45.26 15.61
CA LEU A 772 58.61 -45.70 16.82
C LEU A 772 57.30 -44.93 16.92
#